data_AF-A0A7W9S537-F1
#
_entry.id   AF-A0A7W9S537-F1
#
_cell.length_a   1.000
_cell.length_b   1.000
_cell.length_c   1.000
_cell.angle_alpha   90.00
_cell.angle_beta   90.00
_cell.angle_gamma   90.00
#
_symmetry.space_group_name_H-M   'P 1'
#
loop_
_entity.id
_entity.type
_entity.pdbx_description
1 polymer ?
#
loop_
_entity_poly.entity_id
_entity_poly.type
_entity_poly.pdbx_seq_one_letter_code
_entity_poly.pdbx_strand_id
1 'polypeptide(L)'
;MSARFQRTMMKALGATDHIMTVLSVTDLTPGYRRIRFSAPTMIDGRETPTASFVRLWAPDPDDPDKVHQRGYTLVEPDAEKGEVSFDFVLHQPMGPASAWAAAAQPGDTIAASYYMFHKFEPPENPEGYLLMGDPAALPAINAILEVLPPEADIVVILQAHLPEDRDIPVTPHPGAEVIWTGPGTNALAEAVPVRDWSNWYAWVAAENAAIKVLRATLNQTHGFPLTDIKHAAYWIRGKAMRLRKESGAAEAEPAPLPPPPAETVAAREAAPAKPRWRSQRGQELLDSLRWKLRAAGLLQAIISLMQLAPLVLLAELGRRLLGGEKSWDALSPLIIWAVVLYGAAATLSAVLMLWLHMVDAGFGHTLRQSIIAKLARLPLGWFTDRNAASVQQAVQEDAGRLHYMVTHAVPDIVAGIVTPVAAIAYLFTVDAALAGLLFVPLLAFVFLFANMMRGVADKLVQYANWTKRANAAAGAFIDALPVVRVFGGDGRSVRSVLEGQASFINGWQRPMAGRKVAAQLSIQPPSFLLLIVAVGSWRIISGRMEAADLLPFLFLGTAFGAQITSVLYGFVPMREARQAARRIGDLLEETELDRSRSTGVIPPGPLGLRFADVSFGYRPRKPVLKSIDLVLAPGTLTALVGPSGAGKSTLAGLPGRFHDVTEGSIRLLASNGEIDIRDVTPEALQRSVGFVFQDVRLIGGSLKDNIALARPGASMAEIEAAARAAQIHERIVAAPRGYDSIVGDEVRLSGGEAQRLSIARALLADPPILVLDEATAFADPESEHLVQKALGALIGRRTVLVVAHRLHTIVHADCIAVMQDGRIVQRGRHEELLARPGLYRDLWQAGEKRPPETKAPEPETMAAEGKAS
;
A
#
# COMPACT_ATOMS: atom_id res chain seq x y z
N MET A 1 -23.88 19.13 18.64
CA MET A 1 -24.26 18.96 17.21
C MET A 1 -25.50 18.07 17.16
N SER A 2 -26.62 18.56 16.62
CA SER A 2 -27.90 17.85 16.68
C SER A 2 -27.92 16.62 15.76
N ALA A 3 -28.68 15.58 16.13
CA ALA A 3 -28.86 14.35 15.33
C ALA A 3 -29.39 14.62 13.91
N ARG A 4 -30.14 15.72 13.72
CA ARG A 4 -30.56 16.23 12.41
C ARG A 4 -29.37 16.65 11.55
N PHE A 5 -28.36 17.31 12.13
CA PHE A 5 -27.14 17.64 11.39
C PHE A 5 -26.40 16.38 10.94
N GLN A 6 -26.27 15.35 11.77
CA GLN A 6 -25.54 14.13 11.39
C GLN A 6 -26.29 13.30 10.34
N ARG A 7 -27.61 13.13 10.44
CA ARG A 7 -28.41 12.43 9.42
C ARG A 7 -28.50 13.23 8.12
N THR A 8 -28.69 14.55 8.20
CA THR A 8 -28.68 15.44 7.02
C THR A 8 -27.30 15.50 6.38
N MET A 9 -26.23 15.55 7.18
CA MET A 9 -24.84 15.49 6.69
C MET A 9 -24.54 14.13 6.06
N MET A 10 -25.04 13.01 6.60
CA MET A 10 -24.88 11.70 5.94
C MET A 10 -25.68 11.55 4.65
N LYS A 11 -26.93 12.06 4.61
CA LYS A 11 -27.73 12.13 3.37
C LYS A 11 -27.16 13.10 2.34
N ALA A 12 -26.49 14.15 2.81
CA ALA A 12 -25.71 15.05 1.98
C ALA A 12 -24.44 14.36 1.48
N LEU A 13 -23.69 13.67 2.34
CA LEU A 13 -22.50 12.93 1.90
C LEU A 13 -22.85 11.77 0.95
N GLY A 14 -24.07 11.22 1.04
CA GLY A 14 -24.68 10.39 0.01
C GLY A 14 -25.16 9.02 0.45
N ALA A 15 -25.43 8.84 1.75
CA ALA A 15 -26.03 7.62 2.28
C ALA A 15 -27.46 7.40 1.74
N THR A 16 -27.78 6.16 1.38
CA THR A 16 -29.11 5.73 0.91
C THR A 16 -29.86 4.99 2.02
N ASP A 17 -31.17 5.24 2.12
CA ASP A 17 -32.08 4.54 3.03
C ASP A 17 -32.75 3.39 2.27
N HIS A 18 -32.85 2.23 2.91
CA HIS A 18 -33.42 0.99 2.40
C HIS A 18 -34.45 0.45 3.39
N ILE A 19 -35.49 -0.20 2.89
CA ILE A 19 -36.43 -0.98 3.71
C ILE A 19 -36.14 -2.45 3.43
N MET A 20 -35.93 -3.22 4.50
CA MET A 20 -35.69 -4.64 4.43
C MET A 20 -36.85 -5.38 5.08
N THR A 21 -37.21 -6.53 4.53
CA THR A 21 -38.33 -7.35 5.02
C THR A 21 -37.79 -8.66 5.59
N VAL A 22 -38.20 -9.03 6.80
CA VAL A 22 -37.79 -10.27 7.46
C VAL A 22 -38.34 -11.47 6.68
N LEU A 23 -37.47 -12.42 6.34
CA LEU A 23 -37.80 -13.69 5.70
C LEU A 23 -37.86 -14.83 6.70
N SER A 24 -36.87 -14.90 7.59
CA SER A 24 -36.78 -15.95 8.61
C SER A 24 -35.99 -15.47 9.82
N VAL A 25 -36.25 -16.11 10.96
CA VAL A 25 -35.58 -15.86 12.25
C VAL A 25 -35.06 -17.20 12.78
N THR A 26 -33.79 -17.23 13.17
CA THR A 26 -33.12 -18.43 13.68
C THR A 26 -32.36 -18.09 14.96
N ASP A 27 -32.68 -18.75 16.06
CA ASP A 27 -31.92 -18.64 17.31
C ASP A 27 -30.68 -19.54 17.23
N LEU A 28 -29.49 -18.92 17.30
CA LEU A 28 -28.20 -19.63 17.30
C LEU A 28 -27.80 -20.03 18.72
N THR A 29 -28.03 -19.14 19.68
CA THR A 29 -27.96 -19.40 21.13
C THR A 29 -29.09 -18.63 21.83
N PRO A 30 -29.41 -18.89 23.11
CA PRO A 30 -30.49 -18.19 23.82
C PRO A 30 -30.38 -16.65 23.83
N GLY A 31 -29.18 -16.11 23.65
CA GLY A 31 -28.89 -14.66 23.59
C GLY A 31 -28.46 -14.15 22.22
N TYR A 32 -28.47 -14.99 21.18
CA TYR A 32 -27.91 -14.66 19.86
C TYR A 32 -28.81 -15.16 18.73
N ARG A 33 -29.36 -14.22 17.95
CA ARG A 33 -30.39 -14.49 16.95
C ARG A 33 -29.98 -14.00 15.57
N ARG A 34 -30.05 -14.87 14.57
CA ARG A 34 -29.88 -14.52 13.16
C ARG A 34 -31.23 -14.19 12.54
N ILE A 35 -31.32 -13.06 11.85
CA ILE A 35 -32.51 -12.68 11.10
C ILE A 35 -32.12 -12.51 9.62
N ARG A 36 -32.80 -13.24 8.74
CA ARG A 36 -32.63 -13.17 7.29
C ARG A 36 -33.63 -12.17 6.71
N PHE A 37 -33.18 -11.34 5.77
CA PHE A 37 -33.96 -10.27 5.16
C PHE A 37 -33.93 -10.34 3.64
N SER A 38 -35.05 -9.96 3.02
CA SER A 38 -35.08 -9.48 1.63
C SER A 38 -34.71 -8.00 1.63
N ALA A 39 -33.64 -7.66 0.92
CA ALA A 39 -33.06 -6.33 0.81
C ALA A 39 -32.63 -6.03 -0.65
N PRO A 40 -33.52 -6.17 -1.65
CA PRO A 40 -33.16 -6.06 -3.06
C PRO A 40 -32.50 -4.71 -3.34
N THR A 41 -33.09 -3.60 -2.89
CA THR A 41 -32.52 -2.27 -3.15
C THR A 41 -31.13 -2.03 -2.55
N MET A 42 -30.72 -2.81 -1.54
CA MET A 42 -29.45 -2.64 -0.83
C MET A 42 -28.31 -3.45 -1.47
N ILE A 43 -28.58 -4.69 -1.90
CA ILE A 43 -27.54 -5.65 -2.35
C ILE A 43 -27.70 -6.08 -3.82
N ASP A 44 -28.75 -5.66 -4.55
CA ASP A 44 -29.03 -6.00 -5.96
C ASP A 44 -27.78 -6.05 -6.87
N GLY A 45 -27.28 -7.26 -7.14
CA GLY A 45 -26.09 -7.50 -7.97
C GLY A 45 -24.81 -6.80 -7.51
N ARG A 46 -24.75 -6.31 -6.26
CA ARG A 46 -23.60 -5.58 -5.72
C ARG A 46 -22.61 -6.55 -5.09
N GLU A 47 -21.33 -6.34 -5.37
CA GLU A 47 -20.27 -6.97 -4.60
C GLU A 47 -20.37 -6.48 -3.15
N THR A 48 -20.44 -7.39 -2.18
CA THR A 48 -20.46 -7.11 -0.74
C THR A 48 -19.11 -7.50 -0.14
N PRO A 49 -18.20 -6.54 0.05
CA PRO A 49 -16.89 -6.80 0.61
C PRO A 49 -16.93 -7.47 1.99
N THR A 50 -15.87 -8.21 2.33
CA THR A 50 -15.71 -8.85 3.64
C THR A 50 -15.84 -7.86 4.81
N ALA A 51 -16.56 -8.28 5.86
CA ALA A 51 -16.85 -7.50 7.06
C ALA A 51 -17.56 -6.15 6.79
N SER A 52 -18.30 -6.06 5.70
CA SER A 52 -19.19 -4.93 5.42
C SER A 52 -20.28 -4.81 6.49
N PHE A 53 -20.63 -3.58 6.85
CA PHE A 53 -21.72 -3.31 7.79
C PHE A 53 -22.66 -2.21 7.29
N VAL A 54 -23.91 -2.27 7.74
CA VAL A 54 -24.92 -1.22 7.55
C VAL A 54 -25.43 -0.73 8.89
N ARG A 55 -26.19 0.37 8.90
CA ARG A 55 -26.88 0.84 10.10
C ARG A 55 -28.35 0.51 10.02
N LEU A 56 -28.85 -0.26 10.97
CA LEU A 56 -30.27 -0.58 11.12
C LEU A 56 -30.92 0.40 12.10
N TRP A 57 -32.16 0.79 11.81
CA TRP A 57 -32.94 1.74 12.63
C TRP A 57 -34.10 0.99 13.29
N ALA A 58 -33.94 0.63 14.56
CA ALA A 58 -34.94 -0.08 15.34
C ALA A 58 -35.87 0.91 16.08
N PRO A 59 -37.20 0.70 16.10
CA PRO A 59 -38.12 1.53 16.87
C PRO A 59 -37.88 1.38 18.37
N ASP A 60 -38.16 2.45 19.13
CA ASP A 60 -38.15 2.44 20.58
C ASP A 60 -39.40 1.71 21.11
N PRO A 61 -39.26 0.69 21.97
CA PRO A 61 -40.40 -0.04 22.50
C PRO A 61 -41.33 0.83 23.36
N ASP A 62 -40.81 1.89 23.98
CA ASP A 62 -41.59 2.80 24.85
C ASP A 62 -42.17 4.00 24.08
N ASP A 63 -41.73 4.25 22.84
CA ASP A 63 -42.17 5.36 21.99
C ASP A 63 -42.02 5.03 20.49
N PRO A 64 -43.10 4.60 19.81
CA PRO A 64 -43.06 4.18 18.41
C PRO A 64 -42.56 5.25 17.42
N ASP A 65 -42.62 6.54 17.79
CA ASP A 65 -42.13 7.65 16.96
C ASP A 65 -40.61 7.86 17.07
N LYS A 66 -39.95 7.17 18.02
CA LYS A 66 -38.50 7.17 18.19
C LYS A 66 -37.87 5.95 17.53
N VAL A 67 -36.74 6.17 16.87
CA VAL A 67 -35.93 5.10 16.27
C VAL A 67 -34.47 5.23 16.72
N HIS A 68 -33.80 4.11 16.91
CA HIS A 68 -32.42 4.00 17.35
C HIS A 68 -31.59 3.30 16.29
N GLN A 69 -30.45 3.90 15.93
CA GLN A 69 -29.54 3.29 14.96
C GLN A 69 -28.49 2.41 15.64
N ARG A 70 -28.19 1.25 15.05
CA ARG A 70 -27.06 0.39 15.42
C ARG A 70 -26.41 -0.20 14.18
N GLY A 71 -25.08 -0.32 14.19
CA GLY A 71 -24.34 -0.96 13.10
C GLY A 71 -24.43 -2.48 13.18
N TYR A 72 -24.67 -3.14 12.06
CA TYR A 72 -24.67 -4.59 11.93
C TYR A 72 -23.92 -5.04 10.69
N THR A 73 -23.05 -6.04 10.87
CA THR A 73 -22.29 -6.67 9.80
C THR A 73 -23.18 -7.57 8.95
N LEU A 74 -23.03 -7.51 7.63
CA LEU A 74 -23.76 -8.38 6.71
C LEU A 74 -23.28 -9.83 6.88
N VAL A 75 -24.23 -10.75 6.95
CA VAL A 75 -23.99 -12.19 7.07
C VAL A 75 -24.63 -12.90 5.90
N GLU A 76 -23.88 -13.77 5.22
CA GLU A 76 -24.36 -14.54 4.07
C GLU A 76 -25.13 -13.69 3.02
N PRO A 77 -24.55 -12.56 2.53
CA PRO A 77 -25.22 -11.76 1.51
C PRO A 77 -25.33 -12.55 0.19
N ASP A 78 -26.55 -12.65 -0.33
CA ASP A 78 -26.85 -13.25 -1.65
C ASP A 78 -27.30 -12.12 -2.59
N ALA A 79 -26.38 -11.66 -3.42
CA ALA A 79 -26.61 -10.54 -4.34
C ALA A 79 -27.53 -10.88 -5.51
N GLU A 80 -27.66 -12.16 -5.86
CA GLU A 80 -28.56 -12.61 -6.93
C GLU A 80 -30.01 -12.60 -6.46
N LYS A 81 -30.25 -13.00 -5.21
CA LYS A 81 -31.60 -12.97 -4.60
C LYS A 81 -31.93 -11.66 -3.91
N GLY A 82 -30.93 -10.81 -3.69
CA GLY A 82 -31.07 -9.59 -2.90
C GLY A 82 -31.40 -9.90 -1.43
N GLU A 83 -30.82 -10.97 -0.88
CA GLU A 83 -31.03 -11.41 0.50
C GLU A 83 -29.79 -11.18 1.36
N VAL A 84 -29.98 -10.98 2.67
CA VAL A 84 -28.89 -10.85 3.63
C VAL A 84 -29.34 -11.19 5.03
N SER A 85 -28.43 -11.69 5.85
CA SER A 85 -28.69 -11.95 7.26
C SER A 85 -27.95 -10.96 8.17
N PHE A 86 -28.47 -10.75 9.37
CA PHE A 86 -27.81 -10.01 10.44
C PHE A 86 -27.93 -10.78 11.75
N ASP A 87 -26.85 -10.81 12.52
CA ASP A 87 -26.81 -11.46 13.83
C ASP A 87 -26.99 -10.43 14.94
N PHE A 88 -27.98 -10.66 15.80
CA PHE A 88 -28.39 -9.78 16.89
C PHE A 88 -28.05 -10.40 18.23
N VAL A 89 -27.25 -9.68 19.01
CA VAL A 89 -27.06 -9.98 20.44
C VAL A 89 -28.24 -9.41 21.24
N LEU A 90 -28.91 -10.28 21.98
CA LEU A 90 -30.06 -9.97 22.83
C LEU A 90 -29.57 -9.62 24.25
N HIS A 91 -29.06 -8.40 24.43
CA HIS A 91 -28.55 -7.95 25.74
C HIS A 91 -29.66 -7.79 26.78
N GLN A 92 -29.31 -7.91 28.07
CA GLN A 92 -30.16 -7.60 29.22
C GLN A 92 -29.58 -6.41 30.02
N PRO A 93 -30.37 -5.36 30.33
CA PRO A 93 -31.72 -5.10 29.83
C PRO A 93 -31.74 -4.87 28.31
N MET A 94 -32.84 -5.27 27.65
CA MET A 94 -32.98 -5.15 26.20
C MET A 94 -33.05 -3.69 25.76
N GLY A 95 -32.10 -3.28 24.92
CA GLY A 95 -32.21 -2.03 24.18
C GLY A 95 -33.16 -2.15 22.99
N PRO A 96 -33.55 -1.03 22.35
CA PRO A 96 -34.53 -1.00 21.25
C PRO A 96 -34.25 -1.99 20.11
N ALA A 97 -32.99 -2.14 19.69
CA ALA A 97 -32.64 -3.08 18.63
C ALA A 97 -32.69 -4.56 19.09
N SER A 98 -32.37 -4.85 20.35
CA SER A 98 -32.51 -6.20 20.92
C SER A 98 -33.98 -6.54 21.16
N ALA A 99 -34.79 -5.58 21.64
CA ALA A 99 -36.23 -5.74 21.81
C ALA A 99 -36.93 -5.97 20.47
N TRP A 100 -36.61 -5.18 19.45
CA TRP A 100 -37.13 -5.37 18.09
C TRP A 100 -36.75 -6.74 17.53
N ALA A 101 -35.47 -7.14 17.62
CA ALA A 101 -35.02 -8.44 17.12
C ALA A 101 -35.62 -9.63 17.90
N ALA A 102 -35.86 -9.47 19.20
CA ALA A 102 -36.55 -10.47 20.02
C ALA A 102 -38.01 -10.67 19.61
N ALA A 103 -38.66 -9.61 19.11
CA ALA A 103 -40.06 -9.64 18.67
C ALA A 103 -40.26 -9.91 17.17
N ALA A 104 -39.20 -9.80 16.36
CA ALA A 104 -39.29 -9.87 14.90
C ALA A 104 -39.88 -11.18 14.37
N GLN A 105 -40.78 -11.07 13.39
CA GLN A 105 -41.42 -12.19 12.69
C GLN A 105 -41.27 -12.05 11.17
N PRO A 106 -41.37 -13.16 10.41
CA PRO A 106 -41.44 -13.10 8.94
C PRO A 106 -42.52 -12.12 8.46
N GLY A 107 -42.15 -11.21 7.57
CA GLY A 107 -43.01 -10.12 7.08
C GLY A 107 -42.78 -8.77 7.74
N ASP A 108 -42.12 -8.71 8.90
CA ASP A 108 -41.77 -7.44 9.54
C ASP A 108 -40.76 -6.65 8.72
N THR A 109 -40.77 -5.32 8.86
CA THR A 109 -39.84 -4.45 8.13
C THR A 109 -38.94 -3.65 9.06
N ILE A 110 -37.71 -3.40 8.62
CA ILE A 110 -36.77 -2.51 9.29
C ILE A 110 -36.06 -1.61 8.28
N ALA A 111 -35.80 -0.36 8.67
CA ALA A 111 -35.03 0.56 7.85
C ALA A 111 -33.52 0.33 8.04
N ALA A 112 -32.77 0.38 6.95
CA ALA A 112 -31.31 0.33 6.91
C ALA A 112 -30.75 1.55 6.18
N SER A 113 -29.60 2.07 6.61
CA SER A 113 -28.85 3.09 5.88
C SER A 113 -27.38 2.71 5.75
N TYR A 114 -26.80 2.94 4.57
CA TYR A 114 -25.36 2.82 4.36
C TYR A 114 -24.85 3.87 3.35
N TYR A 115 -23.54 4.17 3.41
CA TYR A 115 -22.89 5.15 2.52
C TYR A 115 -21.94 4.50 1.51
N MET A 116 -21.11 3.57 1.99
CA MET A 116 -20.17 2.77 1.21
C MET A 116 -19.95 1.47 1.98
N PHE A 117 -19.83 0.34 1.28
CA PHE A 117 -19.33 -0.86 1.92
C PHE A 117 -17.83 -0.73 2.14
N HIS A 118 -17.42 -0.73 3.40
CA HIS A 118 -16.01 -0.73 3.75
C HIS A 118 -15.46 -2.14 3.54
N LYS A 119 -14.60 -2.30 2.53
CA LYS A 119 -13.85 -3.54 2.34
C LYS A 119 -12.82 -3.72 3.45
N PHE A 120 -12.86 -4.88 4.09
CA PHE A 120 -11.67 -5.41 4.75
C PHE A 120 -10.64 -5.70 3.66
N GLU A 121 -9.58 -4.90 3.63
CA GLU A 121 -8.40 -5.14 2.82
C GLU A 121 -7.30 -5.56 3.80
N PRO A 122 -6.84 -6.83 3.75
CA PRO A 122 -5.70 -7.23 4.55
C PRO A 122 -4.50 -6.37 4.11
N PRO A 123 -3.68 -5.88 5.06
CA PRO A 123 -2.48 -5.14 4.72
C PRO A 123 -1.51 -6.03 3.93
N GLU A 124 -0.58 -5.42 3.19
CA GLU A 124 0.49 -6.15 2.53
C GLU A 124 1.47 -6.68 3.60
N ASN A 125 1.52 -8.00 3.77
CA ASN A 125 2.45 -8.75 4.63
C ASN A 125 2.51 -8.32 6.12
N PRO A 126 1.42 -8.43 6.91
CA PRO A 126 1.50 -8.28 8.36
C PRO A 126 2.20 -9.49 9.00
N GLU A 127 2.82 -9.28 10.16
CA GLU A 127 3.38 -10.38 10.97
C GLU A 127 2.26 -11.23 11.62
N GLY A 128 1.08 -10.66 11.81
CA GLY A 128 -0.10 -11.34 12.33
C GLY A 128 -1.33 -10.42 12.43
N TYR A 129 -2.46 -10.98 12.84
CA TYR A 129 -3.75 -10.30 12.97
C TYR A 129 -4.28 -10.36 14.40
N LEU A 130 -4.54 -9.20 14.99
CA LEU A 130 -5.21 -9.06 16.27
C LEU A 130 -6.66 -8.62 16.03
N LEU A 131 -7.60 -9.54 16.19
CA LEU A 131 -9.03 -9.28 16.03
C LEU A 131 -9.66 -9.19 17.41
N MET A 132 -10.33 -8.08 17.73
CA MET A 132 -10.88 -7.88 19.07
C MET A 132 -12.30 -7.34 19.03
N GLY A 133 -13.16 -7.87 19.88
CA GLY A 133 -14.53 -7.39 19.95
C GLY A 133 -15.41 -8.00 21.02
N ASP A 134 -16.68 -7.63 21.01
CA ASP A 134 -17.74 -8.27 21.80
C ASP A 134 -18.59 -9.18 20.88
N PRO A 135 -19.62 -9.89 21.36
CA PRO A 135 -20.36 -10.87 20.56
C PRO A 135 -21.01 -10.28 19.30
N ALA A 136 -21.28 -8.96 19.27
CA ALA A 136 -21.81 -8.31 18.06
C ALA A 136 -20.75 -8.07 16.97
N ALA A 137 -19.46 -8.24 17.28
CA ALA A 137 -18.37 -8.18 16.32
C ALA A 137 -18.09 -9.52 15.63
N LEU A 138 -18.58 -10.63 16.20
CA LEU A 138 -18.35 -11.98 15.70
C LEU A 138 -18.63 -12.18 14.21
N PRO A 139 -19.72 -11.63 13.62
CA PRO A 139 -19.96 -11.86 12.20
C PRO A 139 -18.88 -11.23 11.32
N ALA A 140 -18.31 -10.09 11.73
CA ALA A 140 -17.19 -9.49 11.02
C ALA A 140 -15.88 -10.26 11.25
N ILE A 141 -15.63 -10.72 12.47
CA ILE A 141 -14.47 -11.55 12.79
C ILE A 141 -14.51 -12.85 12.00
N ASN A 142 -15.63 -13.54 11.96
CA ASN A 142 -15.83 -14.77 11.19
C ASN A 142 -15.60 -14.53 9.69
N ALA A 143 -16.19 -13.47 9.12
CA ALA A 143 -15.95 -13.11 7.72
C ALA A 143 -14.48 -12.79 7.43
N ILE A 144 -13.77 -12.15 8.37
CA ILE A 144 -12.33 -11.88 8.26
C ILE A 144 -11.56 -13.21 8.30
N LEU A 145 -11.84 -14.09 9.25
CA LEU A 145 -11.17 -15.39 9.38
C LEU A 145 -11.31 -16.26 8.12
N GLU A 146 -12.44 -16.19 7.41
CA GLU A 146 -12.67 -16.93 6.16
C GLU A 146 -11.78 -16.48 4.98
N VAL A 147 -11.38 -15.21 4.95
CA VAL A 147 -10.57 -14.66 3.85
C VAL A 147 -9.08 -14.58 4.18
N LEU A 148 -8.72 -14.79 5.46
CA LEU A 148 -7.33 -14.78 5.86
C LEU A 148 -6.61 -16.05 5.37
N PRO A 149 -5.33 -15.93 4.97
CA PRO A 149 -4.55 -17.10 4.58
C PRO A 149 -4.46 -18.11 5.72
N PRO A 150 -4.58 -19.43 5.47
CA PRO A 150 -4.47 -20.48 6.51
C PRO A 150 -3.20 -20.36 7.37
N GLU A 151 -2.11 -19.87 6.80
CA GLU A 151 -0.83 -19.67 7.46
C GLU A 151 -0.75 -18.43 8.38
N ALA A 152 -1.75 -17.54 8.35
CA ALA A 152 -1.74 -16.31 9.12
C ALA A 152 -1.73 -16.59 10.63
N ASP A 153 -0.88 -15.88 11.38
CA ASP A 153 -0.90 -15.89 12.84
C ASP A 153 -2.00 -14.94 13.32
N ILE A 154 -2.98 -15.45 14.06
CA ILE A 154 -4.18 -14.70 14.42
C ILE A 154 -4.44 -14.86 15.91
N VAL A 155 -4.68 -13.73 16.60
CA VAL A 155 -5.21 -13.73 17.96
C VAL A 155 -6.55 -13.02 17.94
N VAL A 156 -7.58 -13.74 18.39
CA VAL A 156 -8.96 -13.28 18.49
C VAL A 156 -9.30 -13.10 19.96
N ILE A 157 -9.55 -11.87 20.41
CA ILE A 157 -9.94 -11.58 21.80
C ILE A 157 -11.40 -11.14 21.83
N LEU A 158 -12.23 -11.94 22.48
CA LEU A 158 -13.67 -11.74 22.55
C LEU A 158 -14.12 -11.47 23.98
N GLN A 159 -14.92 -10.43 24.16
CA GLN A 159 -15.54 -10.14 25.44
C GLN A 159 -16.83 -10.94 25.61
N ALA A 160 -16.93 -11.78 26.64
CA ALA A 160 -18.20 -12.35 27.05
C ALA A 160 -18.91 -11.40 28.01
N HIS A 161 -20.13 -10.97 27.68
CA HIS A 161 -21.00 -10.24 28.59
C HIS A 161 -21.81 -11.19 29.47
N LEU A 162 -22.16 -12.35 28.92
CA LEU A 162 -22.84 -13.46 29.58
C LEU A 162 -22.04 -14.75 29.41
N PRO A 163 -22.14 -15.72 30.34
CA PRO A 163 -21.47 -17.02 30.20
C PRO A 163 -21.79 -17.73 28.88
N GLU A 164 -23.03 -17.63 28.42
CA GLU A 164 -23.55 -18.27 27.20
C GLU A 164 -23.00 -17.64 25.90
N ASP A 165 -22.40 -16.44 25.96
CA ASP A 165 -21.77 -15.82 24.78
C ASP A 165 -20.63 -16.68 24.23
N ARG A 166 -20.01 -17.51 25.10
CA ARG A 166 -18.92 -18.42 24.72
C ARG A 166 -19.37 -19.56 23.82
N ASP A 167 -20.68 -19.83 23.78
CA ASP A 167 -21.27 -20.86 22.93
C ASP A 167 -21.52 -20.35 21.50
N ILE A 168 -21.33 -19.05 21.25
CA ILE A 168 -21.49 -18.48 19.90
C ILE A 168 -20.32 -18.97 19.01
N PRO A 169 -20.61 -19.56 17.84
CA PRO A 169 -19.58 -20.16 17.00
C PRO A 169 -18.61 -19.12 16.42
N VAL A 170 -17.32 -19.39 16.59
CA VAL A 170 -16.21 -18.69 15.92
C VAL A 170 -15.73 -19.55 14.76
N THR A 171 -15.55 -18.96 13.58
CA THR A 171 -15.07 -19.69 12.40
C THR A 171 -13.71 -20.33 12.72
N PRO A 172 -13.54 -21.65 12.54
CA PRO A 172 -12.27 -22.31 12.80
C PRO A 172 -11.23 -21.86 11.78
N HIS A 173 -10.06 -21.46 12.26
CA HIS A 173 -8.92 -21.12 11.43
C HIS A 173 -7.64 -21.74 12.01
N PRO A 174 -6.80 -22.42 11.21
CA PRO A 174 -5.67 -23.21 11.73
C PRO A 174 -4.62 -22.39 12.46
N GLY A 175 -4.46 -21.10 12.12
CA GLY A 175 -3.56 -20.17 12.80
C GLY A 175 -4.21 -19.25 13.84
N ALA A 176 -5.48 -19.47 14.20
CA ALA A 176 -6.20 -18.61 15.15
C ALA A 176 -6.21 -19.14 16.58
N GLU A 177 -5.74 -18.30 17.51
CA GLU A 177 -5.92 -18.47 18.96
C GLU A 177 -7.10 -17.60 19.41
N VAL A 178 -8.13 -18.22 20.00
CA VAL A 178 -9.35 -17.53 20.47
C VAL A 178 -9.34 -17.42 21.99
N ILE A 179 -9.37 -16.19 22.50
CA ILE A 179 -9.33 -15.85 23.92
C ILE A 179 -10.65 -15.18 24.31
N TRP A 180 -11.42 -15.84 25.18
CA TRP A 180 -12.63 -15.26 25.76
C TRP A 180 -12.34 -14.59 27.10
N THR A 181 -12.79 -13.34 27.25
CA THR A 181 -12.62 -12.52 28.45
C THR A 181 -13.93 -12.42 29.24
N GLY A 182 -13.86 -11.91 30.47
CA GLY A 182 -15.04 -11.63 31.30
C GLY A 182 -15.73 -10.29 30.98
N PRO A 183 -16.81 -9.95 31.70
CA PRO A 183 -17.46 -8.66 31.56
C PRO A 183 -16.59 -7.53 32.12
N GLY A 184 -16.70 -6.32 31.56
CA GLY A 184 -16.04 -5.12 32.07
C GLY A 184 -15.35 -4.28 30.98
N THR A 185 -15.34 -2.96 31.14
CA THR A 185 -14.83 -2.03 30.11
C THR A 185 -13.34 -2.25 29.77
N ASN A 186 -12.57 -2.79 30.71
CA ASN A 186 -11.13 -3.04 30.54
C ASN A 186 -10.81 -4.47 30.10
N ALA A 187 -11.78 -5.39 30.10
CA ALA A 187 -11.53 -6.83 29.95
C ALA A 187 -10.81 -7.19 28.64
N LEU A 188 -11.17 -6.55 27.53
CA LEU A 188 -10.47 -6.72 26.24
C LEU A 188 -9.02 -6.24 26.30
N ALA A 189 -8.77 -5.13 27.00
CA ALA A 189 -7.45 -4.52 27.07
C ALA A 189 -6.49 -5.28 28.00
N GLU A 190 -7.00 -5.83 29.10
CA GLU A 190 -6.24 -6.63 30.06
C GLU A 190 -5.90 -8.02 29.52
N ALA A 191 -6.71 -8.54 28.60
CA ALA A 191 -6.51 -9.86 28.00
C ALA A 191 -5.50 -9.86 26.83
N VAL A 192 -4.97 -8.70 26.41
CA VAL A 192 -3.96 -8.62 25.35
C VAL A 192 -2.67 -9.28 25.83
N PRO A 193 -2.19 -10.39 25.21
CA PRO A 193 -0.96 -11.04 25.63
C PRO A 193 0.26 -10.11 25.62
N VAL A 194 1.17 -10.29 26.58
CA VAL A 194 2.47 -9.60 26.56
C VAL A 194 3.38 -10.31 25.55
N ARG A 195 3.52 -9.72 24.37
CA ARG A 195 4.42 -10.18 23.31
C ARG A 195 4.87 -9.02 22.42
N ASP A 196 5.77 -9.29 21.49
CA ASP A 196 6.08 -8.34 20.43
C ASP A 196 4.89 -8.26 19.46
N TRP A 197 4.23 -7.11 19.45
CA TRP A 197 3.11 -6.81 18.56
C TRP A 197 3.54 -6.02 17.32
N SER A 198 4.84 -5.76 17.15
CA SER A 198 5.34 -4.95 16.05
C SER A 198 4.86 -5.51 14.70
N ASN A 199 4.26 -4.66 13.88
CA ASN A 199 3.75 -5.00 12.54
C ASN A 199 2.56 -5.98 12.51
N TRP A 200 1.86 -6.14 13.63
CA TRP A 200 0.56 -6.80 13.68
C TRP A 200 -0.57 -5.88 13.22
N TYR A 201 -1.53 -6.41 12.49
CA TYR A 201 -2.73 -5.68 12.12
C TYR A 201 -3.79 -5.80 13.22
N ALA A 202 -4.22 -4.68 13.81
CA ALA A 202 -5.32 -4.67 14.78
C ALA A 202 -6.66 -4.26 14.15
N TRP A 203 -7.63 -5.16 14.23
CA TRP A 203 -9.04 -4.89 13.94
C TRP A 203 -9.85 -4.93 15.23
N VAL A 204 -10.60 -3.86 15.49
CA VAL A 204 -11.35 -3.68 16.73
C VAL A 204 -12.79 -3.27 16.43
N ALA A 205 -13.73 -4.02 16.97
CA ALA A 205 -15.14 -3.64 17.00
C ALA A 205 -15.76 -4.06 18.34
N ALA A 206 -16.07 -3.10 19.20
CA ALA A 206 -16.68 -3.36 20.50
C ALA A 206 -17.55 -2.16 20.91
N GLU A 207 -18.03 -2.18 22.15
CA GLU A 207 -18.66 -1.04 22.80
C GLU A 207 -17.71 0.17 22.91
N ASN A 208 -18.24 1.38 22.71
CA ASN A 208 -17.46 2.61 22.54
C ASN A 208 -16.57 2.96 23.76
N ALA A 209 -17.01 2.65 24.99
CA ALA A 209 -16.20 2.90 26.18
C ALA A 209 -15.03 1.90 26.25
N ALA A 210 -15.30 0.62 25.94
CA ALA A 210 -14.26 -0.42 25.85
C ALA A 210 -13.22 -0.08 24.78
N ILE A 211 -13.63 0.41 23.61
CA ILE A 211 -12.73 0.86 22.54
C ILE A 211 -11.80 1.98 23.02
N LYS A 212 -12.31 2.96 23.76
CA LYS A 212 -11.49 4.09 24.21
C LYS A 212 -10.35 3.62 25.12
N VAL A 213 -10.66 2.72 26.05
CA VAL A 213 -9.67 2.08 26.92
C VAL A 213 -8.72 1.21 26.11
N LEU A 214 -9.26 0.34 25.26
CA LEU A 214 -8.48 -0.58 24.44
C LEU A 214 -7.49 0.14 23.52
N ARG A 215 -7.92 1.20 22.81
CA ARG A 215 -7.03 2.00 21.96
C ARG A 215 -5.93 2.69 22.78
N ALA A 216 -6.26 3.18 23.97
CA ALA A 216 -5.28 3.79 24.86
C ALA A 216 -4.26 2.74 25.32
N THR A 217 -4.70 1.56 25.76
CA THR A 217 -3.82 0.47 26.21
C THR A 217 -2.96 -0.08 25.07
N LEU A 218 -3.53 -0.37 23.90
CA LEU A 218 -2.78 -0.82 22.73
C LEU A 218 -1.68 0.19 22.35
N ASN A 219 -1.96 1.49 22.38
CA ASN A 219 -0.98 2.52 22.06
C ASN A 219 0.06 2.72 23.17
N GLN A 220 -0.37 2.84 24.42
CA GLN A 220 0.50 3.22 25.54
C GLN A 220 1.34 2.04 26.04
N THR A 221 0.74 0.85 26.11
CA THR A 221 1.35 -0.37 26.66
C THR A 221 2.00 -1.21 25.57
N HIS A 222 1.33 -1.41 24.43
CA HIS A 222 1.80 -2.30 23.35
C HIS A 222 2.36 -1.56 22.11
N GLY A 223 2.38 -0.22 22.13
CA GLY A 223 2.96 0.62 21.09
C GLY A 223 2.15 0.79 19.80
N PHE A 224 0.94 0.21 19.67
CA PHE A 224 0.15 0.26 18.43
C PHE A 224 -0.08 1.71 17.94
N PRO A 225 0.22 2.02 16.67
CA PRO A 225 -0.14 3.29 16.05
C PRO A 225 -1.66 3.43 16.00
N LEU A 226 -2.19 4.55 16.50
CA LEU A 226 -3.63 4.81 16.51
C LEU A 226 -4.26 4.85 15.11
N THR A 227 -3.46 5.06 14.07
CA THR A 227 -3.87 5.05 12.66
C THR A 227 -4.06 3.65 12.09
N ASP A 228 -3.49 2.64 12.74
CA ASP A 228 -3.40 1.27 12.24
C ASP A 228 -4.35 0.34 13.00
N ILE A 229 -4.89 0.81 14.12
CA ILE A 229 -6.05 0.20 14.76
C ILE A 229 -7.27 0.56 13.90
N LYS A 230 -7.70 -0.39 13.05
CA LYS A 230 -8.99 -0.26 12.37
C LYS A 230 -10.10 -0.43 13.40
N HIS A 231 -10.95 0.59 13.47
CA HIS A 231 -11.98 0.70 14.48
C HIS A 231 -13.36 0.83 13.82
N ALA A 232 -14.30 0.00 14.26
CA ALA A 232 -15.70 0.07 13.91
C ALA A 232 -16.58 -0.01 15.17
N ALA A 233 -16.81 1.12 15.85
CA ALA A 233 -17.82 1.20 16.91
C ALA A 233 -19.23 1.16 16.30
N TYR A 234 -20.09 0.30 16.86
CA TYR A 234 -21.49 0.17 16.45
C TYR A 234 -22.51 0.53 17.54
N TRP A 235 -22.10 0.70 18.82
CA TRP A 235 -23.03 0.98 19.93
C TRP A 235 -22.36 1.58 21.20
N ILE A 236 -23.17 2.17 22.11
CA ILE A 236 -22.80 2.71 23.43
C ILE A 236 -23.79 2.17 24.49
N ARG A 237 -23.29 1.57 25.58
CA ARG A 237 -24.13 1.08 26.69
C ARG A 237 -24.70 2.24 27.52
N GLY A 238 -26.02 2.21 27.77
CA GLY A 238 -26.67 3.08 28.76
C GLY A 238 -26.91 4.55 28.36
N LYS A 239 -26.63 4.95 27.11
CA LYS A 239 -26.96 6.31 26.64
C LYS A 239 -28.04 6.26 25.55
N ALA A 240 -29.24 6.72 25.88
CA ALA A 240 -30.33 6.89 24.90
C ALA A 240 -29.87 7.86 23.80
N MET A 241 -29.70 7.34 22.58
CA MET A 241 -29.35 8.15 21.41
C MET A 241 -30.61 8.85 20.90
N ARG A 242 -30.98 9.96 21.54
CA ARG A 242 -32.21 10.72 21.24
C ARG A 242 -32.27 11.14 19.76
N LEU A 243 -33.15 10.49 19.01
CA LEU A 243 -33.65 10.93 17.70
C LEU A 243 -35.11 11.35 17.89
N ARG A 244 -35.35 12.63 18.14
CA ARG A 244 -36.71 13.18 18.20
C ARG A 244 -37.15 13.57 16.79
N LYS A 245 -38.32 13.08 16.35
CA LYS A 245 -39.12 13.69 15.28
C LYS A 245 -40.02 14.70 16.00
N GLU A 246 -39.66 15.98 16.02
CA GLU A 246 -40.40 16.94 16.84
C GLU A 246 -41.68 17.46 16.18
N SER A 247 -42.81 17.30 16.89
CA SER A 247 -43.69 18.44 17.17
C SER A 247 -43.23 19.11 18.48
N GLY A 248 -43.17 20.44 18.47
CA GLY A 248 -42.29 21.23 19.33
C GLY A 248 -42.67 21.32 20.82
N ALA A 249 -41.62 21.43 21.64
CA ALA A 249 -41.51 22.23 22.87
C ALA A 249 -40.10 22.02 23.45
N ALA A 250 -39.48 23.12 23.88
CA ALA A 250 -38.12 23.19 24.43
C ALA A 250 -38.08 22.85 25.92
N GLU A 251 -37.00 22.21 26.38
CA GLU A 251 -36.70 22.11 27.82
C GLU A 251 -35.19 21.86 28.11
N ALA A 252 -34.81 22.21 29.35
CA ALA A 252 -33.53 22.78 29.79
C ALA A 252 -32.32 21.83 29.98
N GLU A 253 -31.12 22.41 30.00
CA GLU A 253 -29.82 21.77 30.30
C GLU A 253 -29.64 21.45 31.80
N PRO A 254 -29.06 20.29 32.16
CA PRO A 254 -28.57 20.04 33.52
C PRO A 254 -27.08 20.41 33.69
N ALA A 255 -26.75 20.88 34.89
CA ALA A 255 -25.45 21.38 35.32
C ALA A 255 -24.32 20.31 35.35
N PRO A 256 -23.04 20.72 35.29
CA PRO A 256 -21.91 19.79 35.23
C PRO A 256 -21.60 19.14 36.60
N LEU A 257 -21.25 17.85 36.57
CA LEU A 257 -20.78 17.09 37.73
C LEU A 257 -19.31 17.41 38.07
N PRO A 258 -18.90 17.31 39.35
CA PRO A 258 -17.52 17.58 39.77
C PRO A 258 -16.55 16.47 39.35
N PRO A 259 -15.25 16.78 39.19
CA PRO A 259 -14.23 15.78 38.85
C PRO A 259 -14.01 14.79 40.00
N PRO A 260 -13.67 13.51 39.72
CA PRO A 260 -13.41 12.52 40.75
C PRO A 260 -12.09 12.82 41.49
N PRO A 261 -11.91 12.32 42.72
CA PRO A 261 -10.71 12.57 43.52
C PRO A 261 -9.49 11.89 42.88
N ALA A 262 -8.33 12.55 43.00
CA ALA A 262 -7.06 12.02 42.55
C ALA A 262 -6.65 10.82 43.42
N GLU A 263 -6.76 9.60 42.87
CA GLU A 263 -6.08 8.44 43.43
C GLU A 263 -4.57 8.53 43.16
N THR A 264 -3.83 8.30 44.23
CA THR A 264 -2.38 8.36 44.32
C THR A 264 -1.78 7.22 43.50
N VAL A 265 -1.20 7.55 42.35
CA VAL A 265 -0.51 6.58 41.50
C VAL A 265 0.78 6.16 42.21
N ALA A 266 0.75 4.97 42.82
CA ALA A 266 1.95 4.27 43.27
C ALA A 266 2.89 4.07 42.07
N ALA A 267 4.19 4.25 42.33
CA ALA A 267 5.26 4.23 41.34
C ALA A 267 5.21 2.95 40.48
N ARG A 268 4.80 3.12 39.21
CA ARG A 268 4.98 2.09 38.18
C ARG A 268 6.47 1.95 37.91
N GLU A 269 6.98 0.73 38.10
CA GLU A 269 8.27 0.29 37.59
C GLU A 269 8.46 0.73 36.14
N ALA A 270 9.69 1.10 35.80
CA ALA A 270 10.05 1.62 34.49
C ALA A 270 9.57 0.65 33.39
N ALA A 271 8.60 1.12 32.61
CA ALA A 271 8.06 0.36 31.48
C ALA A 271 9.21 0.00 30.51
N PRO A 272 9.22 -1.22 29.95
CA PRO A 272 10.15 -1.59 28.89
C PRO A 272 10.05 -0.59 27.74
N ALA A 273 11.17 -0.33 27.06
CA ALA A 273 11.22 0.59 25.92
C ALA A 273 10.11 0.23 24.90
N LYS A 274 9.28 1.21 24.53
CA LYS A 274 8.13 0.99 23.64
C LYS A 274 8.59 0.29 22.34
N PRO A 275 7.94 -0.82 21.92
CA PRO A 275 8.21 -1.45 20.63
C PRO A 275 7.96 -0.46 19.49
N ARG A 276 8.84 -0.45 18.48
CA ARG A 276 8.84 0.50 17.35
C ARG A 276 8.11 -0.10 16.15
N TRP A 277 7.22 0.68 15.53
CA TRP A 277 6.29 0.22 14.48
C TRP A 277 6.61 0.80 13.09
N ARG A 278 6.56 -0.02 12.04
CA ARG A 278 6.81 0.36 10.62
C ARG A 278 6.06 1.59 10.15
N SER A 279 4.78 1.67 10.48
CA SER A 279 3.91 2.77 10.06
C SER A 279 4.12 4.09 10.78
N GLN A 280 4.84 4.11 11.91
CA GLN A 280 5.09 5.33 12.69
C GLN A 280 6.23 6.15 12.08
N ARG A 281 7.21 5.51 11.42
CA ARG A 281 8.34 6.23 10.82
C ARG A 281 8.02 7.05 9.58
N GLY A 282 7.03 6.64 8.80
CA GLY A 282 6.50 7.51 7.73
C GLY A 282 6.00 8.86 8.27
N GLN A 283 5.52 8.89 9.52
CA GLN A 283 5.16 10.13 10.22
C GLN A 283 6.40 10.83 10.79
N GLU A 284 7.36 10.10 11.36
CA GLU A 284 8.64 10.67 11.85
C GLU A 284 9.43 11.41 10.75
N LEU A 285 9.40 10.92 9.50
CA LEU A 285 9.96 11.63 8.34
C LEU A 285 9.38 13.04 8.22
N LEU A 286 8.07 13.18 8.46
CA LEU A 286 7.34 14.45 8.43
C LEU A 286 7.52 15.29 9.70
N ASP A 287 7.96 14.69 10.80
CA ASP A 287 8.16 15.39 12.07
C ASP A 287 9.26 16.44 11.96
N SER A 288 10.29 16.16 11.17
CA SER A 288 11.35 17.11 10.80
C SER A 288 10.81 18.38 10.10
N LEU A 289 9.64 18.29 9.46
CA LEU A 289 9.00 19.36 8.70
C LEU A 289 7.90 20.07 9.49
N ARG A 290 7.42 19.52 10.62
CA ARG A 290 6.25 20.05 11.36
C ARG A 290 6.37 21.53 11.69
N TRP A 291 7.51 21.97 12.22
CA TRP A 291 7.68 23.38 12.60
C TRP A 291 7.76 24.28 11.36
N LYS A 292 8.39 23.81 10.27
CA LYS A 292 8.48 24.55 9.00
C LYS A 292 7.11 24.73 8.36
N LEU A 293 6.29 23.67 8.35
CA LEU A 293 4.92 23.71 7.86
C LEU A 293 4.02 24.60 8.72
N ARG A 294 4.20 24.62 10.05
CA ARG A 294 3.48 25.56 10.93
C ARG A 294 3.88 27.01 10.66
N ALA A 295 5.17 27.28 10.49
CA ALA A 295 5.67 28.61 10.15
C ALA A 295 5.15 29.07 8.77
N ALA A 296 5.17 28.17 7.78
CA ALA A 296 4.59 28.40 6.46
C ALA A 296 3.09 28.73 6.54
N GLY A 297 2.33 27.97 7.33
CA GLY A 297 0.90 28.22 7.54
C GLY A 297 0.65 29.57 8.19
N LEU A 298 1.40 29.94 9.24
CA LEU A 298 1.27 31.24 9.88
C LEU A 298 1.61 32.38 8.90
N LEU A 299 2.71 32.25 8.16
CA LEU A 299 3.14 33.25 7.19
C LEU A 299 2.13 33.37 6.04
N GLN A 300 1.59 32.26 5.56
CA GLN A 300 0.54 32.27 4.54
C GLN A 300 -0.73 32.94 5.05
N ALA A 301 -1.12 32.75 6.32
CA ALA A 301 -2.28 33.44 6.87
C ALA A 301 -2.08 34.97 6.82
N ILE A 302 -0.89 35.46 7.16
CA ILE A 302 -0.52 36.88 7.06
C ILE A 302 -0.55 37.35 5.61
N ILE A 303 0.10 36.61 4.70
CA ILE A 303 0.10 36.92 3.26
C ILE A 303 -1.33 37.01 2.72
N SER A 304 -2.21 36.08 3.12
CA SER A 304 -3.60 36.03 2.65
C SER A 304 -4.39 37.28 3.08
N LEU A 305 -4.19 37.75 4.31
CA LEU A 305 -4.78 39.01 4.78
C LEU A 305 -4.19 40.23 4.05
N MET A 306 -2.87 40.24 3.79
CA MET A 306 -2.23 41.31 3.03
C MET A 306 -2.66 41.33 1.56
N GLN A 307 -2.92 40.18 0.94
CA GLN A 307 -3.44 40.07 -0.43
C GLN A 307 -4.90 40.55 -0.52
N LEU A 308 -5.67 40.40 0.56
CA LEU A 308 -7.04 40.89 0.63
C LEU A 308 -7.12 42.41 0.81
N ALA A 309 -6.17 43.01 1.55
CA ALA A 309 -6.20 44.43 1.91
C ALA A 309 -6.28 45.38 0.69
N PRO A 310 -5.54 45.20 -0.42
CA PRO A 310 -5.68 46.02 -1.62
C PRO A 310 -7.10 46.03 -2.21
N LEU A 311 -7.82 44.90 -2.16
CA LEU A 311 -9.19 44.82 -2.65
C LEU A 311 -10.16 45.60 -1.75
N VAL A 312 -9.93 45.55 -0.43
CA VAL A 312 -10.69 46.35 0.56
C VAL A 312 -10.42 47.83 0.38
N LEU A 313 -9.15 48.23 0.22
CA LEU A 313 -8.75 49.62 -0.01
C LEU A 313 -9.28 50.14 -1.34
N LEU A 314 -9.32 49.31 -2.39
CA LEU A 314 -9.93 49.65 -3.67
C LEU A 314 -11.45 49.86 -3.54
N ALA A 315 -12.12 49.01 -2.76
CA ALA A 315 -13.55 49.18 -2.48
C ALA A 315 -13.79 50.51 -1.75
N GLU A 316 -13.01 50.80 -0.71
CA GLU A 316 -13.09 52.05 0.05
C GLU A 316 -12.79 53.29 -0.79
N LEU A 317 -11.77 53.22 -1.65
CA LEU A 317 -11.44 54.27 -2.61
C LEU A 317 -12.64 54.58 -3.52
N GLY A 318 -13.30 53.55 -4.05
CA GLY A 318 -14.50 53.69 -4.86
C GLY A 318 -15.67 54.30 -4.08
N ARG A 319 -15.86 53.91 -2.80
CA ARG A 319 -16.90 54.50 -1.96
C ARG A 319 -16.70 56.00 -1.73
N ARG A 320 -15.47 56.43 -1.41
CA ARG A 320 -15.15 57.85 -1.21
C ARG A 320 -15.36 58.67 -2.47
N LEU A 321 -14.88 58.16 -3.61
CA LEU A 321 -15.08 58.81 -4.91
C LEU A 321 -16.57 58.96 -5.27
N LEU A 322 -17.38 57.93 -5.04
CA LEU A 322 -18.83 57.97 -5.27
C LEU A 322 -19.56 58.86 -4.26
N GLY A 323 -19.04 58.99 -3.04
CA GLY A 323 -19.51 59.94 -2.02
C GLY A 323 -19.17 61.41 -2.31
N GLY A 324 -18.45 61.68 -3.40
CA GLY A 324 -18.10 63.03 -3.85
C GLY A 324 -16.74 63.55 -3.35
N GLU A 325 -15.96 62.72 -2.65
CA GLU A 325 -14.60 63.07 -2.23
C GLU A 325 -13.67 63.17 -3.45
N LYS A 326 -13.01 64.32 -3.59
CA LYS A 326 -12.10 64.61 -4.71
C LYS A 326 -10.71 65.04 -4.25
N SER A 327 -10.48 65.18 -2.94
CA SER A 327 -9.20 65.62 -2.41
C SER A 327 -8.13 64.54 -2.60
N TRP A 328 -7.04 64.89 -3.28
CA TRP A 328 -5.89 63.99 -3.44
C TRP A 328 -5.30 63.56 -2.10
N ASP A 329 -5.31 64.45 -1.10
CA ASP A 329 -4.79 64.18 0.24
C ASP A 329 -5.63 63.12 0.97
N ALA A 330 -6.94 63.02 0.67
CA ALA A 330 -7.83 62.03 1.24
C ALA A 330 -7.77 60.67 0.53
N LEU A 331 -7.38 60.64 -0.75
CA LEU A 331 -7.39 59.45 -1.61
C LEU A 331 -6.02 58.79 -1.77
N SER A 332 -4.95 59.57 -1.85
CA SER A 332 -3.59 59.09 -2.07
C SER A 332 -3.10 58.09 -1.01
N PRO A 333 -3.45 58.18 0.29
CA PRO A 333 -3.03 57.17 1.27
C PRO A 333 -3.61 55.79 0.97
N LEU A 334 -4.86 55.70 0.51
CA LEU A 334 -5.50 54.42 0.16
C LEU A 334 -4.79 53.74 -1.02
N ILE A 335 -4.45 54.53 -2.05
CA ILE A 335 -3.76 54.04 -3.25
C ILE A 335 -2.35 53.57 -2.88
N ILE A 336 -1.60 54.39 -2.13
CA ILE A 336 -0.23 54.06 -1.70
C ILE A 336 -0.23 52.79 -0.87
N TRP A 337 -1.12 52.68 0.14
CA TRP A 337 -1.21 51.47 0.95
C TRP A 337 -1.65 50.24 0.15
N ALA A 338 -2.55 50.38 -0.82
CA ALA A 338 -2.95 49.27 -1.68
C ALA A 338 -1.76 48.74 -2.49
N VAL A 339 -0.97 49.62 -3.11
CA VAL A 339 0.22 49.25 -3.90
C VAL A 339 1.31 48.67 -2.99
N VAL A 340 1.59 49.29 -1.85
CA VAL A 340 2.61 48.84 -0.89
C VAL A 340 2.25 47.46 -0.33
N LEU A 341 1.00 47.26 0.12
CA LEU A 341 0.55 45.96 0.65
C LEU A 341 0.53 44.88 -0.42
N TYR A 342 0.11 45.21 -1.65
CA TYR A 342 0.16 44.26 -2.77
C TYR A 342 1.60 43.83 -3.07
N GLY A 343 2.52 44.79 -3.21
CA GLY A 343 3.94 44.51 -3.47
C GLY A 343 4.60 43.74 -2.34
N ALA A 344 4.32 44.10 -1.08
CA ALA A 344 4.82 43.39 0.10
C ALA A 344 4.26 41.96 0.17
N ALA A 345 2.97 41.75 -0.10
CA ALA A 345 2.36 40.43 -0.10
C ALA A 345 2.90 39.53 -1.23
N ALA A 346 3.06 40.08 -2.44
CA ALA A 346 3.66 39.37 -3.56
C ALA A 346 5.11 38.96 -3.28
N THR A 347 5.90 39.88 -2.69
CA THR A 347 7.29 39.61 -2.30
C THR A 347 7.35 38.54 -1.21
N LEU A 348 6.53 38.64 -0.17
CA LEU A 348 6.50 37.69 0.92
C LEU A 348 6.02 36.30 0.46
N SER A 349 5.05 36.25 -0.47
CA SER A 349 4.63 35.02 -1.12
C SER A 349 5.74 34.38 -1.95
N ALA A 350 6.50 35.17 -2.70
CA ALA A 350 7.65 34.67 -3.47
C ALA A 350 8.75 34.13 -2.55
N VAL A 351 9.05 34.85 -1.45
CA VAL A 351 10.02 34.40 -0.43
C VAL A 351 9.56 33.12 0.25
N LEU A 352 8.29 33.03 0.66
CA LEU A 352 7.72 31.82 1.26
C LEU A 352 7.81 30.63 0.30
N MET A 353 7.43 30.83 -0.96
CA MET A 353 7.47 29.77 -1.97
C MET A 353 8.89 29.32 -2.27
N LEU A 354 9.84 30.25 -2.41
CA LEU A 354 11.25 29.92 -2.60
C LEU A 354 11.80 29.15 -1.40
N TRP A 355 11.53 29.61 -0.17
CA TRP A 355 11.96 28.94 1.04
C TRP A 355 11.39 27.51 1.15
N LEU A 356 10.10 27.32 0.85
CA LEU A 356 9.47 26.00 0.86
C LEU A 356 10.07 25.07 -0.20
N HIS A 357 10.35 25.56 -1.42
CA HIS A 357 11.02 24.76 -2.45
C HIS A 357 12.45 24.38 -2.05
N MET A 358 13.19 25.26 -1.37
CA MET A 358 14.52 24.92 -0.85
C MET A 358 14.45 23.87 0.26
N VAL A 359 13.46 23.99 1.15
CA VAL A 359 13.20 22.99 2.20
C VAL A 359 12.86 21.64 1.59
N ASP A 360 11.99 21.62 0.58
CA ASP A 360 11.58 20.41 -0.12
C ASP A 360 12.73 19.77 -0.90
N ALA A 361 13.54 20.58 -1.61
CA ALA A 361 14.70 20.07 -2.34
C ALA A 361 15.72 19.40 -1.40
N GLY A 362 16.00 20.03 -0.24
CA GLY A 362 16.87 19.45 0.78
C GLY A 362 16.29 18.16 1.37
N PHE A 363 15.00 18.17 1.74
CA PHE A 363 14.30 16.99 2.26
C PHE A 363 14.30 15.84 1.24
N GLY A 364 13.93 16.12 -0.01
CA GLY A 364 13.88 15.14 -1.09
C GLY A 364 15.26 14.59 -1.45
N HIS A 365 16.33 15.37 -1.31
CA HIS A 365 17.71 14.89 -1.48
C HIS A 365 18.09 13.87 -0.40
N THR A 366 17.92 14.23 0.87
CA THR A 366 18.21 13.33 2.00
C THR A 366 17.35 12.07 1.97
N LEU A 367 16.07 12.20 1.58
CA LEU A 367 15.16 11.08 1.46
C LEU A 367 15.63 10.09 0.38
N ARG A 368 15.96 10.58 -0.82
CA ARG A 368 16.46 9.71 -1.90
C ARG A 368 17.79 9.05 -1.55
N GLN A 369 18.71 9.76 -0.89
CA GLN A 369 19.95 9.18 -0.39
C GLN A 369 19.68 8.07 0.64
N SER A 370 18.74 8.28 1.54
CA SER A 370 18.35 7.28 2.54
C SER A 370 17.73 6.05 1.90
N ILE A 371 16.86 6.22 0.90
CA ILE A 371 16.28 5.12 0.13
C ILE A 371 17.38 4.34 -0.61
N ILE A 372 18.28 5.02 -1.33
CA ILE A 372 19.38 4.36 -2.06
C ILE A 372 20.31 3.61 -1.09
N ALA A 373 20.68 4.24 0.03
CA ALA A 373 21.51 3.62 1.05
C ALA A 373 20.83 2.40 1.69
N LYS A 374 19.51 2.46 1.88
CA LYS A 374 18.71 1.35 2.37
C LYS A 374 18.72 0.20 1.37
N LEU A 375 18.39 0.46 0.10
CA LEU A 375 18.39 -0.54 -0.97
C LEU A 375 19.74 -1.26 -1.08
N ALA A 376 20.86 -0.56 -0.89
CA ALA A 376 22.20 -1.16 -0.90
C ALA A 376 22.51 -2.09 0.31
N ARG A 377 21.68 -2.09 1.35
CA ARG A 377 21.87 -2.90 2.58
C ARG A 377 20.83 -4.00 2.75
N LEU A 378 19.74 -3.96 1.98
CA LEU A 378 18.73 -5.01 2.01
C LEU A 378 19.30 -6.33 1.49
N PRO A 379 18.85 -7.48 2.01
CA PRO A 379 19.21 -8.78 1.47
C PRO A 379 18.87 -8.88 -0.03
N LEU A 380 19.72 -9.51 -0.83
CA LEU A 380 19.50 -9.65 -2.28
C LEU A 380 18.19 -10.39 -2.61
N GLY A 381 17.75 -11.26 -1.71
CA GLY A 381 16.44 -11.91 -1.73
C GLY A 381 15.26 -10.95 -1.84
N TRP A 382 15.33 -9.80 -1.18
CA TRP A 382 14.29 -8.77 -1.21
C TRP A 382 14.00 -8.28 -2.65
N PHE A 383 15.01 -8.28 -3.53
CA PHE A 383 14.91 -7.87 -4.93
C PHE A 383 14.45 -8.97 -5.88
N THR A 384 14.67 -10.24 -5.52
CA THR A 384 14.18 -11.37 -6.33
C THR A 384 12.68 -11.59 -6.13
N ASP A 385 12.16 -11.25 -4.95
CA ASP A 385 10.74 -11.35 -4.60
C ASP A 385 9.88 -10.14 -5.06
N ARG A 386 10.50 -9.06 -5.56
CA ARG A 386 9.80 -7.82 -5.93
C ARG A 386 10.10 -7.38 -7.36
N ASN A 387 9.09 -6.82 -8.02
CA ASN A 387 9.26 -6.25 -9.36
C ASN A 387 10.06 -4.93 -9.29
N ALA A 388 10.88 -4.66 -10.30
CA ALA A 388 11.61 -3.40 -10.43
C ALA A 388 10.70 -2.16 -10.37
N ALA A 389 9.43 -2.33 -10.77
CA ALA A 389 8.40 -1.30 -10.71
C ALA A 389 8.10 -0.83 -9.29
N SER A 390 8.07 -1.72 -8.28
CA SER A 390 7.83 -1.33 -6.88
C SER A 390 8.95 -0.45 -6.32
N VAL A 391 10.20 -0.75 -6.69
CA VAL A 391 11.37 0.06 -6.33
C VAL A 391 11.31 1.42 -7.01
N GLN A 392 10.98 1.45 -8.31
CA GLN A 392 10.81 2.70 -9.05
C GLN A 392 9.69 3.57 -8.45
N GLN A 393 8.56 2.95 -8.10
CA GLN A 393 7.43 3.64 -7.46
C GLN A 393 7.87 4.28 -6.14
N ALA A 394 8.62 3.57 -5.30
CA ALA A 394 9.11 4.12 -4.02
C ALA A 394 10.12 5.26 -4.23
N VAL A 395 11.07 5.11 -5.16
CA VAL A 395 12.18 6.07 -5.38
C VAL A 395 11.72 7.33 -6.12
N GLN A 396 10.84 7.20 -7.12
CA GLN A 396 10.45 8.30 -8.01
C GLN A 396 9.05 8.82 -7.70
N GLU A 397 8.02 7.97 -7.76
CA GLU A 397 6.62 8.43 -7.66
C GLU A 397 6.26 8.87 -6.25
N ASP A 398 6.57 8.07 -5.24
CA ASP A 398 6.22 8.35 -3.85
C ASP A 398 7.03 9.52 -3.28
N ALA A 399 8.32 9.60 -3.64
CA ALA A 399 9.14 10.77 -3.34
C ALA A 399 8.58 12.04 -4.02
N GLY A 400 8.05 11.93 -5.24
CA GLY A 400 7.41 13.03 -5.96
C GLY A 400 6.08 13.47 -5.33
N ARG A 401 5.25 12.53 -4.83
CA ARG A 401 3.98 12.84 -4.16
C ARG A 401 4.17 13.67 -2.88
N LEU A 402 5.32 13.55 -2.21
CA LEU A 402 5.67 14.36 -1.04
C LEU A 402 5.88 15.85 -1.38
N HIS A 403 6.36 16.17 -2.58
CA HIS A 403 6.68 17.55 -3.00
C HIS A 403 5.51 18.53 -2.82
N TYR A 404 4.33 18.17 -3.34
CA TYR A 404 3.15 19.03 -3.24
C TYR A 404 2.73 19.25 -1.79
N MET A 405 2.83 18.21 -0.95
CA MET A 405 2.49 18.32 0.47
C MET A 405 3.42 19.28 1.22
N VAL A 406 4.72 19.21 0.95
CA VAL A 406 5.71 20.07 1.60
C VAL A 406 5.59 21.51 1.13
N THR A 407 5.33 21.71 -0.16
CA THR A 407 5.50 23.02 -0.80
C THR A 407 4.20 23.81 -0.97
N HIS A 408 3.09 23.15 -1.32
CA HIS A 408 1.87 23.84 -1.75
C HIS A 408 0.67 23.56 -0.85
N ALA A 409 0.51 22.33 -0.35
CA ALA A 409 -0.72 21.92 0.32
C ALA A 409 -1.06 22.77 1.56
N VAL A 410 -0.07 23.07 2.41
CA VAL A 410 -0.31 23.90 3.60
C VAL A 410 -0.64 25.34 3.22
N PRO A 411 0.14 26.04 2.38
CA PRO A 411 -0.24 27.35 1.87
C PRO A 411 -1.64 27.39 1.25
N ASP A 412 -1.96 26.46 0.36
CA ASP A 412 -3.24 26.43 -0.36
C ASP A 412 -4.42 26.25 0.59
N ILE A 413 -4.31 25.33 1.57
CA ILE A 413 -5.36 25.09 2.57
C ILE A 413 -5.54 26.32 3.47
N VAL A 414 -4.45 26.93 3.94
CA VAL A 414 -4.54 28.12 4.81
C VAL A 414 -5.14 29.29 4.04
N ALA A 415 -4.66 29.57 2.82
CA ALA A 415 -5.19 30.64 1.99
C ALA A 415 -6.68 30.41 1.64
N GLY A 416 -7.04 29.17 1.31
CA GLY A 416 -8.41 28.78 1.02
C GLY A 416 -9.37 28.84 2.21
N ILE A 417 -8.87 28.98 3.45
CA ILE A 417 -9.68 29.19 4.65
C ILE A 417 -9.65 30.65 5.10
N VAL A 418 -8.46 31.23 5.25
CA VAL A 418 -8.27 32.58 5.82
C VAL A 418 -8.87 33.65 4.90
N THR A 419 -8.61 33.59 3.59
CA THR A 419 -9.09 34.58 2.63
C THR A 419 -10.62 34.68 2.60
N PRO A 420 -11.40 33.59 2.40
CA PRO A 420 -12.85 33.70 2.37
C PRO A 420 -13.45 34.07 3.73
N VAL A 421 -12.87 33.62 4.85
CA VAL A 421 -13.34 33.99 6.21
C VAL A 421 -13.14 35.48 6.48
N ALA A 422 -11.96 36.03 6.14
CA ALA A 422 -11.70 37.45 6.30
C ALA A 422 -12.57 38.31 5.36
N ALA A 423 -12.72 37.87 4.10
CA ALA A 423 -13.56 38.55 3.12
C ALA A 423 -15.02 38.60 3.57
N ILE A 424 -15.60 37.47 3.99
CA ILE A 424 -17.01 37.44 4.40
C ILE A 424 -17.23 38.21 5.70
N ALA A 425 -16.28 38.16 6.65
CA ALA A 425 -16.35 38.94 7.89
C ALA A 425 -16.42 40.45 7.59
N TYR A 426 -15.59 40.94 6.66
CA TYR A 426 -15.67 42.31 6.20
C TYR A 426 -16.99 42.62 5.49
N LEU A 427 -17.47 41.76 4.58
CA LEU A 427 -18.75 41.98 3.88
C LEU A 427 -19.96 42.04 4.83
N PHE A 428 -19.94 41.30 5.95
CA PHE A 428 -20.96 41.40 7.00
C PHE A 428 -20.98 42.77 7.69
N THR A 429 -19.85 43.47 7.75
CA THR A 429 -19.80 44.86 8.26
C THR A 429 -20.33 45.89 7.27
N VAL A 430 -20.45 45.53 5.98
CA VAL A 430 -20.97 46.41 4.92
C VAL A 430 -22.48 46.24 4.76
N ASP A 431 -22.95 45.04 4.39
CA ASP A 431 -24.38 44.70 4.35
C ASP A 431 -24.58 43.23 4.74
N ALA A 432 -25.08 43.01 5.97
CA ALA A 432 -25.26 41.67 6.52
C ALA A 432 -26.28 40.81 5.75
N ALA A 433 -27.27 41.42 5.08
CA ALA A 433 -28.29 40.69 4.35
C ALA A 433 -27.73 40.14 3.02
N LEU A 434 -27.03 40.98 2.25
CA LEU A 434 -26.37 40.57 1.01
C LEU A 434 -25.21 39.60 1.30
N ALA A 435 -24.43 39.83 2.37
CA ALA A 435 -23.38 38.91 2.81
C ALA A 435 -23.95 37.53 3.18
N GLY A 436 -25.07 37.48 3.91
CA GLY A 436 -25.79 36.23 4.20
C GLY A 436 -26.26 35.50 2.94
N LEU A 437 -26.67 36.23 1.91
CA LEU A 437 -27.12 35.64 0.64
C LEU A 437 -25.97 35.05 -0.19
N LEU A 438 -24.71 35.46 0.01
CA LEU A 438 -23.56 34.82 -0.64
C LEU A 438 -23.39 33.34 -0.25
N PHE A 439 -24.00 32.89 0.85
CA PHE A 439 -24.03 31.48 1.20
C PHE A 439 -25.00 30.67 0.34
N VAL A 440 -25.93 31.28 -0.40
CA VAL A 440 -26.92 30.55 -1.22
C VAL A 440 -26.25 29.74 -2.35
N PRO A 441 -25.36 30.30 -3.20
CA PRO A 441 -24.64 29.51 -4.20
C PRO A 441 -23.74 28.45 -3.56
N LEU A 442 -23.17 28.72 -2.38
CA LEU A 442 -22.38 27.74 -1.63
C LEU A 442 -23.23 26.56 -1.14
N LEU A 443 -24.40 26.83 -0.55
CA LEU A 443 -25.33 25.81 -0.11
C LEU A 443 -25.86 25.00 -1.30
N ALA A 444 -26.13 25.65 -2.43
CA ALA A 444 -26.48 24.98 -3.68
C ALA A 444 -25.36 24.05 -4.16
N PHE A 445 -24.10 24.50 -4.14
CA PHE A 445 -22.96 23.63 -4.43
C PHE A 445 -22.87 22.45 -3.49
N VAL A 446 -22.94 22.67 -2.17
CA VAL A 446 -22.88 21.59 -1.18
C VAL A 446 -23.98 20.57 -1.46
N PHE A 447 -25.21 21.01 -1.75
CA PHE A 447 -26.34 20.14 -2.05
C PHE A 447 -26.19 19.39 -3.38
N LEU A 448 -25.77 20.06 -4.45
CA LEU A 448 -25.60 19.45 -5.78
C LEU A 448 -24.40 18.50 -5.80
N PHE A 449 -23.29 18.89 -5.16
CA PHE A 449 -22.10 18.06 -4.99
C PHE A 449 -22.41 16.84 -4.12
N ALA A 450 -23.12 17.02 -3.01
CA ALA A 450 -23.69 15.94 -2.20
C ALA A 450 -24.49 14.93 -3.02
N ASN A 451 -25.44 15.44 -3.81
CA ASN A 451 -26.27 14.61 -4.68
C ASN A 451 -25.46 13.92 -5.79
N MET A 452 -24.39 14.56 -6.28
CA MET A 452 -23.45 13.97 -7.21
C MET A 452 -22.62 12.87 -6.55
N MET A 453 -22.14 13.03 -5.31
CA MET A 453 -21.27 12.05 -4.65
C MET A 453 -22.00 10.77 -4.20
N ARG A 454 -23.34 10.72 -4.27
CA ARG A 454 -24.12 9.51 -3.91
C ARG A 454 -23.73 8.32 -4.78
N GLY A 455 -23.32 7.22 -4.15
CA GLY A 455 -22.94 5.98 -4.83
C GLY A 455 -21.63 6.03 -5.64
N VAL A 456 -20.88 7.15 -5.59
CA VAL A 456 -19.58 7.29 -6.29
C VAL A 456 -18.50 6.41 -5.66
N ALA A 457 -18.63 6.18 -4.36
CA ALA A 457 -17.79 5.31 -3.56
C ALA A 457 -17.40 3.99 -4.25
N ASP A 458 -18.40 3.17 -4.56
CA ASP A 458 -18.19 1.84 -5.18
C ASP A 458 -17.61 1.97 -6.59
N LYS A 459 -17.96 3.05 -7.30
CA LYS A 459 -17.45 3.33 -8.65
C LYS A 459 -15.97 3.72 -8.64
N LEU A 460 -15.48 4.41 -7.62
CA LEU A 460 -14.05 4.71 -7.46
C LEU A 460 -13.22 3.44 -7.25
N VAL A 461 -13.73 2.48 -6.45
CA VAL A 461 -13.09 1.18 -6.26
C VAL A 461 -13.08 0.38 -7.56
N GLN A 462 -14.21 0.31 -8.26
CA GLN A 462 -14.30 -0.33 -9.57
C GLN A 462 -13.37 0.33 -10.60
N TYR A 463 -13.26 1.65 -10.60
CA TYR A 463 -12.32 2.38 -11.45
C TYR A 463 -10.87 1.99 -11.16
N ALA A 464 -10.46 1.93 -9.88
CA ALA A 464 -9.13 1.50 -9.50
C ALA A 464 -8.84 0.05 -9.94
N ASN A 465 -9.82 -0.86 -9.80
CA ASN A 465 -9.71 -2.25 -10.26
C ASN A 465 -9.58 -2.36 -11.78
N TRP A 466 -10.38 -1.58 -12.54
CA TRP A 466 -10.25 -1.51 -14.00
C TRP A 466 -8.89 -0.98 -14.42
N THR A 467 -8.38 0.07 -13.77
CA THR A 467 -7.04 0.61 -14.03
C THR A 467 -5.95 -0.43 -13.75
N LYS A 468 -6.05 -1.18 -12.63
CA LYS A 468 -5.13 -2.29 -12.33
C LYS A 468 -5.16 -3.38 -13.39
N ARG A 469 -6.36 -3.81 -13.83
CA ARG A 469 -6.52 -4.80 -14.90
C ARG A 469 -5.98 -4.31 -16.23
N ALA A 470 -6.25 -3.05 -16.59
CA ALA A 470 -5.75 -2.44 -17.82
C ALA A 470 -4.22 -2.38 -17.84
N ASN A 471 -3.60 -1.94 -16.74
CA ASN A 471 -2.13 -1.92 -16.61
C ASN A 471 -1.53 -3.32 -16.70
N ALA A 472 -2.13 -4.32 -16.04
CA ALA A 472 -1.67 -5.70 -16.11
C ALA A 472 -1.80 -6.29 -17.53
N ALA A 473 -2.94 -6.05 -18.19
CA ALA A 473 -3.17 -6.51 -19.56
C ALA A 473 -2.20 -5.84 -20.55
N ALA A 474 -1.97 -4.54 -20.41
CA ALA A 474 -1.00 -3.79 -21.21
C ALA A 474 0.42 -4.33 -21.03
N GLY A 475 0.85 -4.58 -19.78
CA GLY A 475 2.14 -5.20 -19.48
C GLY A 475 2.28 -6.57 -20.12
N ALA A 476 1.31 -7.47 -19.90
CA ALA A 476 1.31 -8.81 -20.49
C ALA A 476 1.34 -8.80 -22.03
N PHE A 477 0.69 -7.82 -22.65
CA PHE A 477 0.71 -7.67 -24.10
C PHE A 477 2.05 -7.14 -24.64
N ILE A 478 2.69 -6.22 -23.92
CA ILE A 478 4.04 -5.77 -24.27
C ILE A 478 5.01 -6.95 -24.18
N ASP A 479 4.92 -7.73 -23.11
CA ASP A 479 5.76 -8.92 -22.91
C ASP A 479 5.50 -9.99 -24.00
N ALA A 480 4.23 -10.18 -24.37
CA ALA A 480 3.83 -11.14 -25.40
C ALA A 480 3.91 -10.58 -26.84
N LEU A 481 4.33 -9.33 -27.05
CA LEU A 481 4.26 -8.66 -28.34
C LEU A 481 4.94 -9.42 -29.49
N PRO A 482 6.13 -10.07 -29.29
CA PRO A 482 6.73 -10.91 -30.32
C PRO A 482 5.83 -12.08 -30.74
N VAL A 483 5.20 -12.75 -29.77
CA VAL A 483 4.27 -13.87 -30.01
C VAL A 483 3.03 -13.37 -30.75
N VAL A 484 2.45 -12.27 -30.30
CA VAL A 484 1.27 -11.64 -30.93
C VAL A 484 1.56 -11.31 -32.41
N ARG A 485 2.74 -10.76 -32.72
CA ARG A 485 3.12 -10.43 -34.11
C ARG A 485 3.32 -11.67 -34.99
N VAL A 486 3.93 -12.73 -34.46
CA VAL A 486 4.20 -13.97 -35.21
C VAL A 486 2.92 -14.76 -35.48
N PHE A 487 2.03 -14.86 -34.50
CA PHE A 487 0.81 -15.67 -34.59
C PHE A 487 -0.44 -14.87 -35.02
N GLY A 488 -0.27 -13.61 -35.45
CA GLY A 488 -1.38 -12.79 -35.96
C GLY A 488 -2.41 -12.38 -34.91
N GLY A 489 -1.99 -12.25 -33.64
CA GLY A 489 -2.86 -11.76 -32.57
C GLY A 489 -3.20 -10.29 -32.78
N ASP A 490 -4.48 -9.94 -32.65
CA ASP A 490 -4.99 -8.57 -32.87
C ASP A 490 -5.07 -7.73 -31.57
N GLY A 491 -4.51 -8.26 -30.48
CA GLY A 491 -4.58 -7.63 -29.16
C GLY A 491 -5.98 -7.61 -28.55
N ARG A 492 -6.90 -8.49 -29.00
CA ARG A 492 -8.28 -8.60 -28.48
C ARG A 492 -8.37 -8.63 -26.95
N SER A 493 -7.47 -9.33 -26.27
CA SER A 493 -7.47 -9.40 -24.80
C SER A 493 -7.30 -8.02 -24.16
N VAL A 494 -6.27 -7.26 -24.53
CA VAL A 494 -6.05 -5.90 -24.03
C VAL A 494 -7.16 -4.97 -24.47
N ARG A 495 -7.54 -5.04 -25.75
CA ARG A 495 -8.62 -4.22 -26.29
C ARG A 495 -9.91 -4.41 -25.50
N SER A 496 -10.30 -5.65 -25.21
CA SER A 496 -11.50 -5.97 -24.43
C SER A 496 -11.47 -5.38 -23.01
N VAL A 497 -10.29 -5.38 -22.37
CA VAL A 497 -10.12 -4.79 -21.03
C VAL A 497 -10.21 -3.26 -21.11
N LEU A 498 -9.59 -2.64 -22.11
CA LEU A 498 -9.64 -1.19 -22.33
C LEU A 498 -11.05 -0.72 -22.71
N GLU A 499 -11.76 -1.47 -23.55
CA GLU A 499 -13.16 -1.23 -23.91
C GLU A 499 -14.07 -1.42 -22.69
N GLY A 500 -13.82 -2.44 -21.86
CA GLY A 500 -14.50 -2.65 -20.58
C GLY A 500 -14.30 -1.47 -19.62
N GLN A 501 -13.06 -0.99 -19.48
CA GLN A 501 -12.76 0.20 -18.69
C GLN A 501 -13.43 1.46 -19.27
N ALA A 502 -13.34 1.67 -20.58
CA ALA A 502 -13.92 2.84 -21.25
C ALA A 502 -15.45 2.84 -21.16
N SER A 503 -16.10 1.69 -21.35
CA SER A 503 -17.55 1.53 -21.20
C SER A 503 -18.00 1.77 -19.75
N PHE A 504 -17.25 1.27 -18.77
CA PHE A 504 -17.49 1.56 -17.35
C PHE A 504 -17.37 3.06 -17.05
N ILE A 505 -16.28 3.71 -17.48
CA ILE A 505 -16.07 5.16 -17.28
C ILE A 505 -17.18 5.96 -17.97
N ASN A 506 -17.55 5.61 -19.20
CA ASN A 506 -18.61 6.30 -19.93
C ASN A 506 -19.97 6.11 -19.26
N GLY A 507 -20.32 4.88 -18.86
CA GLY A 507 -21.57 4.57 -18.17
C GLY A 507 -21.67 5.23 -16.80
N TRP A 508 -20.53 5.51 -16.15
CA TRP A 508 -20.49 6.21 -14.88
C TRP A 508 -20.43 7.74 -15.01
N GLN A 509 -19.48 8.29 -15.78
CA GLN A 509 -19.21 9.73 -15.83
C GLN A 509 -20.17 10.50 -16.74
N ARG A 510 -20.64 9.94 -17.87
CA ARG A 510 -21.55 10.67 -18.78
C ARG A 510 -22.87 11.06 -18.09
N PRO A 511 -23.58 10.16 -17.37
CA PRO A 511 -24.80 10.54 -16.65
C PRO A 511 -24.55 11.59 -15.55
N MET A 512 -23.33 11.68 -15.04
CA MET A 512 -22.95 12.64 -14.00
C MET A 512 -22.56 14.00 -14.55
N ALA A 513 -22.25 14.13 -15.85
CA ALA A 513 -21.74 15.36 -16.45
C ALA A 513 -22.64 16.56 -16.13
N GLY A 514 -23.96 16.44 -16.32
CA GLY A 514 -24.90 17.52 -16.02
C GLY A 514 -24.92 17.91 -14.54
N ARG A 515 -24.91 16.93 -13.62
CA ARG A 515 -24.88 17.18 -12.17
C ARG A 515 -23.57 17.85 -11.73
N LYS A 516 -22.45 17.40 -12.31
CA LYS A 516 -21.12 17.96 -12.07
C LYS A 516 -21.04 19.41 -12.55
N VAL A 517 -21.51 19.69 -13.77
CA VAL A 517 -21.56 21.05 -14.32
C VAL A 517 -22.43 21.95 -13.46
N ALA A 518 -23.63 21.49 -13.06
CA ALA A 518 -24.54 22.27 -12.22
C ALA A 518 -23.93 22.60 -10.84
N ALA A 519 -23.32 21.60 -10.18
CA ALA A 519 -22.61 21.83 -8.93
C ALA A 519 -21.49 22.85 -9.14
N GLN A 520 -20.61 22.61 -10.11
CA GLN A 520 -19.44 23.46 -10.35
C GLN A 520 -19.83 24.89 -10.70
N LEU A 521 -20.87 25.10 -11.52
CA LEU A 521 -21.36 26.43 -11.88
C LEU A 521 -21.80 27.23 -10.64
N SER A 522 -22.36 26.58 -9.62
CA SER A 522 -22.82 27.23 -8.39
C SER A 522 -21.70 27.94 -7.62
N ILE A 523 -20.44 27.49 -7.77
CA ILE A 523 -19.28 28.11 -7.14
C ILE A 523 -18.40 28.95 -8.09
N GLN A 524 -18.79 29.09 -9.36
CA GLN A 524 -18.02 29.93 -10.30
C GLN A 524 -18.30 31.43 -10.07
N PRO A 525 -17.32 32.32 -10.33
CA PRO A 525 -17.48 33.76 -10.17
C PRO A 525 -18.75 34.37 -10.82
N PRO A 526 -19.21 33.93 -12.00
CA PRO A 526 -20.44 34.46 -12.61
C PRO A 526 -21.71 34.24 -11.77
N SER A 527 -21.81 33.14 -11.02
CA SER A 527 -22.99 32.86 -10.19
C SER A 527 -23.08 33.82 -9.00
N PHE A 528 -21.92 34.12 -8.40
CA PHE A 528 -21.83 35.14 -7.36
C PHE A 528 -22.09 36.53 -7.94
N LEU A 529 -21.49 36.86 -9.09
CA LEU A 529 -21.71 38.13 -9.76
C LEU A 529 -23.18 38.36 -10.07
N LEU A 530 -23.88 37.37 -10.63
CA LEU A 530 -25.31 37.45 -10.94
C LEU A 530 -26.14 37.71 -9.69
N LEU A 531 -25.88 36.99 -8.59
CA LEU A 531 -26.55 37.19 -7.32
C LEU A 531 -26.28 38.60 -6.75
N ILE A 532 -25.01 39.01 -6.73
CA ILE A 532 -24.56 40.29 -6.20
C ILE A 532 -25.20 41.45 -6.97
N VAL A 533 -25.19 41.40 -8.29
CA VAL A 533 -25.77 42.44 -9.14
C VAL A 533 -27.29 42.43 -9.02
N ALA A 534 -27.96 41.28 -9.15
CA ALA A 534 -29.42 41.23 -9.10
C ALA A 534 -30.00 41.69 -7.74
N VAL A 535 -29.48 41.12 -6.64
CA VAL A 535 -29.95 41.45 -5.29
C VAL A 535 -29.43 42.82 -4.86
N GLY A 536 -28.16 43.13 -5.15
CA GLY A 536 -27.56 44.41 -4.82
C GLY A 536 -28.27 45.59 -5.51
N SER A 537 -28.52 45.50 -6.81
CA SER A 537 -29.29 46.51 -7.54
C SER A 537 -30.71 46.67 -7.00
N TRP A 538 -31.41 45.56 -6.69
CA TRP A 538 -32.73 45.65 -6.05
C TRP A 538 -32.69 46.35 -4.69
N ARG A 539 -31.68 46.05 -3.86
CA ARG A 539 -31.50 46.69 -2.56
C ARG A 539 -31.23 48.19 -2.70
N ILE A 540 -30.39 48.59 -3.66
CA ILE A 540 -30.13 50.01 -3.99
C ILE A 540 -31.42 50.72 -4.41
N ILE A 541 -32.16 50.16 -5.39
CA ILE A 541 -33.41 50.75 -5.88
C ILE A 541 -34.45 50.87 -4.75
N SER A 542 -34.45 49.92 -3.81
CA SER A 542 -35.36 49.93 -2.66
C SER A 542 -34.90 50.82 -1.48
N GLY A 543 -33.78 51.53 -1.62
CA GLY A 543 -33.23 52.41 -0.58
C GLY A 543 -32.65 51.68 0.64
N ARG A 544 -32.37 50.37 0.53
CA ARG A 544 -31.86 49.53 1.63
C ARG A 544 -30.34 49.40 1.67
N MET A 545 -29.65 49.92 0.65
CA MET A 545 -28.19 49.86 0.51
C MET A 545 -27.73 51.04 -0.35
N GLU A 546 -26.61 51.66 0.00
CA GLU A 546 -26.00 52.68 -0.85
C GLU A 546 -25.33 52.04 -2.08
N ALA A 547 -25.33 52.74 -3.22
CA ALA A 547 -24.70 52.21 -4.44
C ALA A 547 -23.19 51.93 -4.26
N ALA A 548 -22.53 52.75 -3.45
CA ALA A 548 -21.13 52.62 -3.09
C ALA A 548 -20.84 51.31 -2.33
N ASP A 549 -21.75 50.85 -1.47
CA ASP A 549 -21.59 49.65 -0.65
C ASP A 549 -21.67 48.34 -1.45
N LEU A 550 -22.08 48.40 -2.73
CA LEU A 550 -22.02 47.24 -3.62
C LEU A 550 -20.59 46.92 -4.10
N LEU A 551 -19.67 47.90 -4.11
CA LEU A 551 -18.30 47.73 -4.60
C LEU A 551 -17.50 46.65 -3.84
N PRO A 552 -17.48 46.62 -2.49
CA PRO A 552 -16.92 45.51 -1.72
C PRO A 552 -17.38 44.13 -2.19
N PHE A 553 -18.69 43.98 -2.46
CA PHE A 553 -19.25 42.70 -2.90
C PHE A 553 -18.77 42.32 -4.30
N LEU A 554 -18.67 43.27 -5.23
CA LEU A 554 -18.18 43.00 -6.59
C LEU A 554 -16.72 42.53 -6.60
N PHE A 555 -15.86 43.15 -5.79
CA PHE A 555 -14.44 42.81 -5.72
C PHE A 555 -14.13 41.55 -4.91
N LEU A 556 -14.77 41.37 -3.74
CA LEU A 556 -14.48 40.27 -2.84
C LEU A 556 -15.46 39.10 -2.96
N GLY A 557 -16.75 39.39 -3.17
CA GLY A 557 -17.82 38.40 -3.19
C GLY A 557 -17.75 37.46 -4.40
N THR A 558 -17.23 37.92 -5.55
CA THR A 558 -17.09 37.11 -6.77
C THR A 558 -15.96 36.07 -6.66
N ALA A 559 -14.93 36.33 -5.87
CA ALA A 559 -13.81 35.42 -5.64
C ALA A 559 -14.13 34.32 -4.60
N PHE A 560 -15.22 34.46 -3.85
CA PHE A 560 -15.55 33.59 -2.72
C PHE A 560 -15.70 32.10 -3.11
N GLY A 561 -16.39 31.83 -4.22
CA GLY A 561 -16.62 30.46 -4.71
C GLY A 561 -15.36 29.70 -5.14
N ALA A 562 -14.37 30.40 -5.73
CA ALA A 562 -13.12 29.79 -6.19
C ALA A 562 -12.27 29.26 -5.02
N GLN A 563 -12.29 29.93 -3.87
CA GLN A 563 -11.48 29.56 -2.70
C GLN A 563 -11.89 28.20 -2.09
N ILE A 564 -13.18 27.86 -2.13
CA ILE A 564 -13.69 26.55 -1.69
C ILE A 564 -13.10 25.41 -2.53
N THR A 565 -12.91 25.67 -3.82
CA THR A 565 -12.35 24.71 -4.77
C THR A 565 -10.89 24.39 -4.41
N SER A 566 -10.09 25.40 -4.07
CA SER A 566 -8.70 25.23 -3.62
C SER A 566 -8.59 24.37 -2.37
N VAL A 567 -9.48 24.56 -1.38
CA VAL A 567 -9.53 23.72 -0.17
C VAL A 567 -9.85 22.26 -0.51
N LEU A 568 -10.86 22.02 -1.33
CA LEU A 568 -11.26 20.67 -1.74
C LEU A 568 -10.13 19.93 -2.46
N TYR A 569 -9.43 20.60 -3.37
CA TYR A 569 -8.30 20.00 -4.09
C TYR A 569 -7.04 19.85 -3.24
N GLY A 570 -6.80 20.70 -2.24
CA GLY A 570 -5.61 20.59 -1.36
C GLY A 570 -5.62 19.35 -0.44
N PHE A 571 -6.80 18.84 -0.05
CA PHE A 571 -6.90 17.67 0.83
C PHE A 571 -6.55 16.33 0.16
N VAL A 572 -6.74 16.22 -1.16
CA VAL A 572 -6.51 14.96 -1.89
C VAL A 572 -5.00 14.63 -1.97
N PRO A 573 -4.13 15.51 -2.47
CA PRO A 573 -2.68 15.28 -2.47
C PRO A 573 -2.10 15.07 -1.07
N MET A 574 -2.65 15.73 -0.04
CA MET A 574 -2.23 15.52 1.35
C MET A 574 -2.49 14.07 1.82
N ARG A 575 -3.61 13.46 1.39
CA ARG A 575 -3.88 12.04 1.66
C ARG A 575 -2.91 11.13 0.91
N GLU A 576 -2.69 11.40 -0.37
CA GLU A 576 -1.76 10.63 -1.22
C GLU A 576 -0.32 10.71 -0.72
N ALA A 577 0.14 11.90 -0.34
CA ALA A 577 1.47 12.13 0.21
C ALA A 577 1.67 11.41 1.55
N ARG A 578 0.65 11.33 2.41
CA ARG A 578 0.73 10.53 3.64
C ARG A 578 0.82 9.03 3.35
N GLN A 579 0.11 8.54 2.34
CA GLN A 579 0.23 7.13 1.93
C GLN A 579 1.62 6.83 1.33
N ALA A 580 2.15 7.75 0.51
CA ALA A 580 3.51 7.67 -0.02
C ALA A 580 4.56 7.69 1.11
N ALA A 581 4.41 8.59 2.09
CA ALA A 581 5.28 8.67 3.26
C ALA A 581 5.28 7.36 4.07
N ARG A 582 4.12 6.69 4.19
CA ARG A 582 4.02 5.38 4.85
C ARG A 582 4.78 4.30 4.09
N ARG A 583 4.53 4.15 2.77
CA ARG A 583 5.25 3.16 1.95
C ARG A 583 6.77 3.36 1.97
N ILE A 584 7.23 4.60 1.95
CA ILE A 584 8.67 4.90 2.09
C ILE A 584 9.16 4.56 3.49
N GLY A 585 8.39 4.88 4.53
CA GLY A 585 8.68 4.47 5.90
C GLY A 585 8.83 2.95 6.03
N ASP A 586 7.89 2.19 5.49
CA ASP A 586 7.90 0.72 5.49
C ASP A 586 9.15 0.18 4.80
N LEU A 587 9.52 0.74 3.63
CA LEU A 587 10.77 0.38 2.93
C LEU A 587 12.02 0.67 3.78
N LEU A 588 12.08 1.82 4.44
CA LEU A 588 13.23 2.19 5.28
C LEU A 588 13.35 1.33 6.54
N GLU A 589 12.30 0.62 6.92
CA GLU A 589 12.29 -0.30 8.06
C GLU A 589 12.49 -1.77 7.71
N GLU A 590 12.52 -2.11 6.43
CA GLU A 590 12.80 -3.48 6.01
C GLU A 590 14.09 -3.99 6.63
N THR A 591 14.08 -5.26 7.08
CA THR A 591 15.19 -5.82 7.83
C THR A 591 16.45 -5.85 6.96
N GLU A 592 17.47 -5.13 7.40
CA GLU A 592 18.80 -5.15 6.77
C GLU A 592 19.54 -6.42 7.15
N LEU A 593 20.53 -6.80 6.35
CA LEU A 593 21.47 -7.85 6.76
C LEU A 593 22.18 -7.40 8.05
N ASP A 594 22.13 -8.22 9.10
CA ASP A 594 22.80 -7.90 10.37
C ASP A 594 24.32 -7.86 10.15
N ARG A 595 24.91 -6.69 10.43
CA ARG A 595 26.36 -6.42 10.35
C ARG A 595 26.99 -6.23 11.73
N SER A 596 26.22 -6.29 12.82
CA SER A 596 26.70 -6.00 14.17
C SER A 596 27.78 -6.97 14.64
N ARG A 597 27.77 -8.20 14.11
CA ARG A 597 28.72 -9.27 14.40
C ARG A 597 29.84 -9.42 13.37
N SER A 598 29.88 -8.60 12.32
CA SER A 598 30.81 -8.78 11.21
C SER A 598 32.22 -8.27 11.52
N THR A 599 32.98 -9.04 12.30
CA THR A 599 34.37 -8.72 12.69
C THR A 599 35.39 -9.67 12.08
N GLY A 600 34.95 -10.75 11.43
CA GLY A 600 35.81 -11.80 10.90
C GLY A 600 36.59 -11.37 9.66
N VAL A 601 37.92 -11.49 9.71
CA VAL A 601 38.79 -11.49 8.54
C VAL A 601 38.88 -12.93 8.03
N ILE A 602 38.60 -13.14 6.74
CA ILE A 602 38.72 -14.45 6.12
C ILE A 602 40.22 -14.76 5.93
N PRO A 603 40.72 -15.89 6.46
CA PRO A 603 42.09 -16.32 6.27
C PRO A 603 42.40 -16.59 4.79
N PRO A 604 43.59 -16.22 4.29
CA PRO A 604 43.98 -16.54 2.92
C PRO A 604 44.18 -18.05 2.75
N GLY A 605 43.72 -18.60 1.61
CA GLY A 605 43.91 -20.00 1.25
C GLY A 605 42.67 -20.63 0.61
N PRO A 606 42.72 -21.95 0.31
CA PRO A 606 41.56 -22.69 -0.18
C PRO A 606 40.43 -22.68 0.86
N LEU A 607 39.22 -22.29 0.44
CA LEU A 607 38.04 -22.27 1.30
C LEU A 607 37.04 -23.34 0.89
N GLY A 608 36.47 -24.04 1.87
CA GLY A 608 35.30 -24.90 1.70
C GLY A 608 34.05 -24.25 2.29
N LEU A 609 32.93 -24.96 2.24
CA LEU A 609 31.65 -24.50 2.77
C LEU A 609 30.92 -25.62 3.51
N ARG A 610 30.36 -25.32 4.67
CA ARG A 610 29.54 -26.26 5.44
C ARG A 610 28.16 -25.68 5.72
N PHE A 611 27.14 -26.41 5.33
CA PHE A 611 25.77 -26.26 5.80
C PHE A 611 25.59 -27.19 7.01
N ALA A 612 25.26 -26.64 8.17
CA ALA A 612 25.05 -27.38 9.41
C ALA A 612 23.61 -27.18 9.88
N ASP A 613 22.79 -28.23 9.74
CA ASP A 613 21.36 -28.27 10.06
C ASP A 613 20.58 -27.04 9.56
N VAL A 614 20.78 -26.69 8.28
CA VAL A 614 20.22 -25.45 7.72
C VAL A 614 18.75 -25.63 7.37
N SER A 615 17.89 -24.81 8.00
CA SER A 615 16.48 -24.66 7.63
C SER A 615 16.20 -23.22 7.20
N PHE A 616 15.39 -23.06 6.16
CA PHE A 616 15.06 -21.74 5.61
C PHE A 616 13.70 -21.75 4.91
N GLY A 617 12.94 -20.67 5.03
CA GLY A 617 11.74 -20.42 4.25
C GLY A 617 11.53 -18.92 4.03
N TYR A 618 11.03 -18.55 2.85
CA TYR A 618 10.71 -17.15 2.51
C TYR A 618 9.53 -16.59 3.33
N ARG A 619 8.70 -17.47 3.91
CA ARG A 619 7.58 -17.09 4.77
C ARG A 619 7.68 -17.85 6.10
N PRO A 620 7.24 -17.24 7.21
CA PRO A 620 7.08 -17.94 8.47
C PRO A 620 6.27 -19.23 8.26
N ARG A 621 6.68 -20.32 8.93
CA ARG A 621 6.02 -21.65 8.91
C ARG A 621 5.97 -22.37 7.55
N LYS A 622 6.58 -21.85 6.47
CA LYS A 622 6.72 -22.56 5.18
C LYS A 622 8.20 -22.81 4.84
N PRO A 623 8.85 -23.81 5.46
CA PRO A 623 10.25 -24.12 5.18
C PRO A 623 10.39 -24.66 3.75
N VAL A 624 11.24 -23.99 2.97
CA VAL A 624 11.70 -24.45 1.66
C VAL A 624 12.86 -25.43 1.82
N LEU A 625 13.73 -25.20 2.81
CA LEU A 625 14.83 -26.08 3.19
C LEU A 625 14.61 -26.58 4.62
N LYS A 626 14.90 -27.87 4.85
CA LYS A 626 14.60 -28.57 6.10
C LYS A 626 15.81 -29.39 6.54
N SER A 627 16.55 -28.89 7.54
CA SER A 627 17.71 -29.58 8.14
C SER A 627 18.72 -30.07 7.10
N ILE A 628 19.25 -29.14 6.31
CA ILE A 628 20.26 -29.45 5.30
C ILE A 628 21.64 -29.55 5.95
N ASP A 629 22.25 -30.72 5.83
CA ASP A 629 23.66 -30.98 6.18
C ASP A 629 24.47 -31.34 4.93
N LEU A 630 25.40 -30.45 4.55
CA LEU A 630 26.22 -30.61 3.36
C LEU A 630 27.60 -29.96 3.56
N VAL A 631 28.65 -30.65 3.12
CA VAL A 631 30.04 -30.18 3.19
C VAL A 631 30.63 -30.15 1.79
N LEU A 632 31.11 -28.97 1.39
CA LEU A 632 31.88 -28.74 0.17
C LEU A 632 33.34 -28.59 0.60
N ALA A 633 34.14 -29.63 0.34
CA ALA A 633 35.55 -29.60 0.70
C ALA A 633 36.31 -28.58 -0.17
N PRO A 634 37.36 -27.93 0.35
CA PRO A 634 38.17 -26.99 -0.42
C PRO A 634 38.65 -27.58 -1.74
N GLY A 635 38.41 -26.88 -2.85
CA GLY A 635 38.86 -27.26 -4.20
C GLY A 635 38.01 -28.34 -4.89
N THR A 636 36.90 -28.78 -4.29
CA THR A 636 36.04 -29.83 -4.87
C THR A 636 34.83 -29.25 -5.63
N LEU A 637 34.32 -30.03 -6.58
CA LEU A 637 33.09 -29.75 -7.33
C LEU A 637 31.90 -30.52 -6.71
N THR A 638 30.94 -29.78 -6.19
CA THR A 638 29.67 -30.32 -5.66
C THR A 638 28.49 -29.93 -6.54
N ALA A 639 27.70 -30.91 -6.99
CA ALA A 639 26.51 -30.69 -7.81
C ALA A 639 25.20 -30.88 -7.02
N LEU A 640 24.25 -29.96 -7.20
CA LEU A 640 22.87 -30.06 -6.70
C LEU A 640 21.94 -30.53 -7.83
N VAL A 641 21.24 -31.63 -7.60
CA VAL A 641 20.30 -32.23 -8.56
C VAL A 641 18.99 -32.59 -7.89
N GLY A 642 17.89 -32.62 -8.65
CA GLY A 642 16.56 -32.91 -8.12
C GLY A 642 15.45 -32.25 -8.93
N PRO A 643 14.17 -32.60 -8.69
CA PRO A 643 13.04 -32.04 -9.41
C PRO A 643 12.92 -30.52 -9.23
N SER A 644 12.13 -29.88 -10.11
CA SER A 644 11.76 -28.47 -9.92
C SER A 644 11.04 -28.29 -8.59
N GLY A 645 11.30 -27.18 -7.88
CA GLY A 645 10.73 -26.93 -6.55
C GLY A 645 11.43 -27.65 -5.38
N ALA A 646 12.46 -28.46 -5.62
CA ALA A 646 13.20 -29.15 -4.53
C ALA A 646 14.03 -28.22 -3.62
N GLY A 647 14.14 -26.93 -3.93
CA GLY A 647 14.90 -25.94 -3.15
C GLY A 647 16.36 -25.73 -3.57
N LYS A 648 16.79 -26.22 -4.75
CA LYS A 648 18.19 -26.15 -5.23
C LYS A 648 18.72 -24.71 -5.34
N SER A 649 18.02 -23.84 -6.08
CA SER A 649 18.42 -22.44 -6.26
C SER A 649 18.36 -21.66 -4.94
N THR A 650 17.40 -21.97 -4.07
CA THR A 650 17.33 -21.42 -2.71
C THR A 650 18.57 -21.79 -1.91
N LEU A 651 18.95 -23.08 -1.86
CA LEU A 651 20.17 -23.53 -1.17
C LEU A 651 21.43 -22.91 -1.76
N ALA A 652 21.51 -22.78 -3.09
CA ALA A 652 22.64 -22.19 -3.79
C ALA A 652 22.80 -20.68 -3.52
N GLY A 653 21.72 -19.94 -3.25
CA GLY A 653 21.78 -18.50 -2.95
C GLY A 653 22.21 -18.15 -1.52
N LEU A 654 21.98 -19.04 -0.55
CA LEU A 654 22.27 -18.77 0.87
C LEU A 654 23.76 -18.50 1.20
N PRO A 655 24.77 -19.12 0.56
CA PRO A 655 26.17 -18.83 0.81
C PRO A 655 26.58 -17.39 0.48
N GLY A 656 25.85 -16.75 -0.44
CA GLY A 656 25.99 -15.32 -0.78
C GLY A 656 25.21 -14.41 0.15
N ARG A 657 24.57 -14.98 1.19
CA ARG A 657 23.71 -14.30 2.16
C ARG A 657 22.58 -13.51 1.51
N PHE A 658 21.98 -14.08 0.44
CA PHE A 658 20.81 -13.47 -0.20
C PHE A 658 19.63 -13.42 0.76
N HIS A 659 19.57 -14.41 1.64
CA HIS A 659 18.79 -14.43 2.86
C HIS A 659 19.66 -15.00 3.99
N ASP A 660 19.38 -14.62 5.23
CA ASP A 660 19.88 -15.33 6.39
C ASP A 660 19.06 -16.60 6.63
N VAL A 661 19.72 -17.65 7.12
CA VAL A 661 19.06 -18.91 7.47
C VAL A 661 18.13 -18.72 8.67
N THR A 662 17.01 -19.44 8.70
CA THR A 662 16.06 -19.39 9.82
C THR A 662 16.58 -20.19 11.01
N GLU A 663 17.16 -21.36 10.74
CA GLU A 663 17.80 -22.22 11.73
C GLU A 663 19.12 -22.78 11.17
N GLY A 664 20.01 -23.21 12.07
CA GLY A 664 21.33 -23.72 11.71
C GLY A 664 22.37 -22.65 11.41
N SER A 665 23.42 -23.05 10.70
CA SER A 665 24.51 -22.14 10.29
C SER A 665 25.14 -22.55 8.96
N ILE A 666 25.63 -21.55 8.21
CA ILE A 666 26.48 -21.75 7.04
C ILE A 666 27.86 -21.22 7.39
N ARG A 667 28.89 -22.06 7.23
CA ARG A 667 30.24 -21.76 7.69
C ARG A 667 31.25 -21.91 6.56
N LEU A 668 32.17 -20.95 6.48
CA LEU A 668 33.37 -21.05 5.66
C LEU A 668 34.37 -21.99 6.35
N LEU A 669 34.89 -22.96 5.60
CA LEU A 669 35.91 -23.89 6.06
C LEU A 669 37.28 -23.39 5.62
N ALA A 670 38.14 -23.01 6.57
CA ALA A 670 39.52 -22.62 6.32
C ALA A 670 40.49 -23.58 7.05
N SER A 671 41.78 -23.52 6.70
CA SER A 671 42.82 -24.38 7.30
C SER A 671 42.99 -24.19 8.82
N ASN A 672 42.54 -23.07 9.37
CA ASN A 672 42.66 -22.69 10.78
C ASN A 672 41.33 -22.67 11.55
N GLY A 673 40.22 -23.14 10.96
CA GLY A 673 38.92 -23.24 11.63
C GLY A 673 37.71 -23.03 10.72
N GLU A 674 36.53 -22.97 11.34
CA GLU A 674 35.27 -22.65 10.68
C GLU A 674 34.77 -21.27 11.14
N ILE A 675 34.24 -20.45 10.22
CA ILE A 675 33.67 -19.13 10.53
C ILE A 675 32.27 -19.05 9.93
N ASP A 676 31.26 -18.68 10.73
CA ASP A 676 29.90 -18.46 10.22
C ASP A 676 29.87 -17.26 9.26
N ILE A 677 29.18 -17.39 8.13
CA ILE A 677 29.08 -16.30 7.13
C ILE A 677 28.44 -15.03 7.69
N ARG A 678 27.67 -15.13 8.80
CA ARG A 678 27.08 -13.99 9.51
C ARG A 678 28.11 -13.16 10.30
N ASP A 679 29.24 -13.77 10.67
CA ASP A 679 30.32 -13.13 11.41
C ASP A 679 31.39 -12.50 10.49
N VAL A 680 31.21 -12.63 9.17
CA VAL A 680 32.09 -12.10 8.12
C VAL A 680 31.55 -10.77 7.58
N THR A 681 32.45 -9.82 7.25
CA THR A 681 32.03 -8.57 6.59
C THR A 681 31.43 -8.83 5.21
N PRO A 682 30.35 -8.12 4.80
CA PRO A 682 29.74 -8.31 3.49
C PRO A 682 30.74 -8.21 2.33
N GLU A 683 31.70 -7.29 2.41
CA GLU A 683 32.73 -7.07 1.39
C GLU A 683 33.71 -8.26 1.31
N ALA A 684 34.07 -8.86 2.45
CA ALA A 684 34.91 -10.06 2.47
C ALA A 684 34.15 -11.29 1.96
N LEU A 685 32.86 -11.42 2.32
CA LEU A 685 32.00 -12.50 1.84
C LEU A 685 31.79 -12.43 0.33
N GLN A 686 31.50 -11.24 -0.22
CA GLN A 686 31.32 -11.02 -1.66
C GLN A 686 32.59 -11.31 -2.48
N ARG A 687 33.78 -11.08 -1.90
CA ARG A 687 35.06 -11.49 -2.52
C ARG A 687 35.32 -12.98 -2.42
N SER A 688 34.75 -13.64 -1.41
CA SER A 688 35.01 -15.05 -1.12
C SER A 688 34.05 -16.00 -1.83
N VAL A 689 32.80 -15.57 -2.03
CA VAL A 689 31.74 -16.34 -2.69
C VAL A 689 31.30 -15.60 -3.96
N GLY A 690 31.70 -16.11 -5.12
CA GLY A 690 31.24 -15.60 -6.40
C GLY A 690 30.03 -16.33 -6.94
N PHE A 691 29.30 -15.66 -7.81
CA PHE A 691 28.10 -16.19 -8.45
C PHE A 691 28.16 -16.02 -9.95
N VAL A 692 27.71 -17.05 -10.67
CA VAL A 692 27.30 -16.96 -12.07
C VAL A 692 25.84 -17.38 -12.12
N PHE A 693 24.97 -16.41 -12.34
CA PHE A 693 23.52 -16.62 -12.40
C PHE A 693 23.07 -17.15 -13.76
N GLN A 694 21.89 -17.76 -13.78
CA GLN A 694 21.19 -18.14 -14.99
C GLN A 694 20.77 -16.92 -15.81
N ASP A 695 20.15 -15.93 -15.17
CA ASP A 695 19.75 -14.66 -15.80
C ASP A 695 20.87 -13.62 -15.64
N VAL A 696 21.70 -13.46 -16.68
CA VAL A 696 22.78 -12.47 -16.66
C VAL A 696 22.22 -11.05 -16.71
N ARG A 697 22.52 -10.27 -15.67
CA ARG A 697 22.27 -8.83 -15.63
C ARG A 697 23.57 -8.07 -15.92
N LEU A 698 23.52 -7.21 -16.93
CA LEU A 698 24.60 -6.31 -17.32
C LEU A 698 24.26 -4.89 -16.88
N ILE A 699 25.29 -4.15 -16.45
CA ILE A 699 25.13 -2.75 -16.08
C ILE A 699 25.15 -1.88 -17.34
N GLY A 700 24.43 -0.76 -17.31
CA GLY A 700 24.48 0.27 -18.36
C GLY A 700 25.84 0.97 -18.35
N GLY A 701 26.80 0.38 -19.04
CA GLY A 701 28.20 0.80 -19.11
C GLY A 701 28.95 0.04 -20.19
N SER A 702 30.27 0.20 -20.27
CA SER A 702 31.07 -0.47 -21.30
C SER A 702 31.20 -1.97 -21.04
N LEU A 703 31.61 -2.73 -22.07
CA LEU A 703 31.96 -4.15 -21.93
C LEU A 703 33.11 -4.32 -20.92
N LYS A 704 34.08 -3.39 -20.92
CA LYS A 704 35.15 -3.30 -19.93
C LYS A 704 34.62 -3.16 -18.50
N ASP A 705 33.73 -2.19 -18.27
CA ASP A 705 33.16 -1.92 -16.94
C ASP A 705 32.37 -3.12 -16.42
N ASN A 706 31.68 -3.83 -17.33
CA ASN A 706 30.95 -5.04 -16.99
C ASN A 706 31.87 -6.20 -16.55
N ILE A 707 33.07 -6.34 -17.15
CA ILE A 707 34.06 -7.35 -16.73
C ILE A 707 34.74 -6.92 -15.43
N ALA A 708 35.15 -5.65 -15.34
CA ALA A 708 35.87 -5.06 -14.21
C ALA A 708 34.99 -4.80 -12.98
N LEU A 709 33.69 -5.12 -13.01
CA LEU A 709 32.72 -4.79 -11.97
C LEU A 709 33.17 -5.21 -10.55
N ALA A 710 33.74 -6.40 -10.42
CA ALA A 710 34.22 -6.93 -9.13
C ALA A 710 35.63 -6.42 -8.75
N ARG A 711 36.38 -5.88 -9.71
CA ARG A 711 37.74 -5.38 -9.54
C ARG A 711 37.98 -4.14 -10.43
N PRO A 712 37.42 -2.97 -10.08
CA PRO A 712 37.45 -1.78 -10.95
C PRO A 712 38.86 -1.27 -11.27
N GLY A 713 39.85 -1.59 -10.43
CA GLY A 713 41.26 -1.24 -10.63
C GLY A 713 42.05 -2.24 -11.49
N ALA A 714 41.41 -3.25 -12.09
CA ALA A 714 42.09 -4.22 -12.95
C ALA A 714 42.69 -3.54 -14.19
N SER A 715 43.92 -3.93 -14.52
CA SER A 715 44.59 -3.49 -15.74
C SER A 715 43.88 -4.04 -16.98
N MET A 716 44.06 -3.37 -18.13
CA MET A 716 43.46 -3.82 -19.38
C MET A 716 43.95 -5.23 -19.77
N ALA A 717 45.21 -5.56 -19.47
CA ALA A 717 45.78 -6.88 -19.72
C ALA A 717 45.07 -7.99 -18.90
N GLU A 718 44.74 -7.73 -17.63
CA GLU A 718 43.97 -8.68 -16.80
C GLU A 718 42.54 -8.85 -17.32
N ILE A 719 41.90 -7.75 -17.74
CA ILE A 719 40.56 -7.78 -18.34
C ILE A 719 40.57 -8.61 -19.63
N GLU A 720 41.59 -8.44 -20.49
CA GLU A 720 41.75 -9.23 -21.70
C GLU A 720 42.01 -10.70 -21.42
N ALA A 721 42.87 -11.02 -20.44
CA ALA A 721 43.15 -12.39 -20.05
C ALA A 721 41.87 -13.10 -19.58
N ALA A 722 41.06 -12.42 -18.76
CA ALA A 722 39.77 -12.94 -18.31
C ALA A 722 38.78 -13.13 -19.48
N ALA A 723 38.71 -12.17 -20.40
CA ALA A 723 37.85 -12.26 -21.59
C ALA A 723 38.26 -13.39 -22.55
N ARG A 724 39.58 -13.64 -22.71
CA ARG A 724 40.10 -14.75 -23.51
C ARG A 724 39.79 -16.09 -22.85
N ALA A 725 40.04 -16.23 -21.55
CA ALA A 725 39.71 -17.44 -20.80
C ALA A 725 38.20 -17.75 -20.85
N ALA A 726 37.35 -16.72 -20.83
CA ALA A 726 35.91 -16.85 -20.97
C ALA A 726 35.41 -17.05 -22.42
N GLN A 727 36.29 -17.08 -23.42
CA GLN A 727 35.94 -17.22 -24.85
C GLN A 727 34.99 -16.10 -25.35
N ILE A 728 35.19 -14.85 -24.88
CA ILE A 728 34.40 -13.67 -25.32
C ILE A 728 35.26 -12.56 -25.95
N HIS A 729 36.59 -12.64 -25.83
CA HIS A 729 37.52 -11.61 -26.34
C HIS A 729 37.28 -11.23 -27.81
N GLU A 730 37.26 -12.20 -28.72
CA GLU A 730 37.12 -11.94 -30.16
C GLU A 730 35.81 -11.19 -30.47
N ARG A 731 34.74 -11.56 -29.76
CA ARG A 731 33.44 -10.89 -29.88
C ARG A 731 33.46 -9.45 -29.37
N ILE A 732 34.22 -9.18 -28.30
CA ILE A 732 34.39 -7.83 -27.75
C ILE A 732 35.22 -6.97 -28.71
N VAL A 733 36.32 -7.49 -29.26
CA VAL A 733 37.15 -6.75 -30.22
C VAL A 733 36.38 -6.42 -31.50
N ALA A 734 35.48 -7.30 -31.94
CA ALA A 734 34.59 -7.06 -33.07
C ALA A 734 33.49 -6.02 -32.81
N ALA A 735 33.33 -5.52 -31.58
CA ALA A 735 32.39 -4.46 -31.28
C ALA A 735 32.88 -3.09 -31.82
N PRO A 736 31.97 -2.12 -32.08
CA PRO A 736 32.31 -0.85 -32.74
C PRO A 736 33.49 -0.09 -32.10
N ARG A 737 33.58 -0.12 -30.76
CA ARG A 737 34.66 0.51 -29.98
C ARG A 737 35.43 -0.50 -29.13
N GLY A 738 35.41 -1.78 -29.52
CA GLY A 738 36.02 -2.85 -28.73
C GLY A 738 35.45 -2.90 -27.30
N TYR A 739 36.34 -2.90 -26.31
CA TYR A 739 36.01 -2.94 -24.88
C TYR A 739 35.25 -1.72 -24.35
N ASP A 740 35.38 -0.55 -24.99
CA ASP A 740 34.70 0.68 -24.57
C ASP A 740 33.27 0.78 -25.13
N SER A 741 32.83 -0.22 -25.90
CA SER A 741 31.47 -0.25 -26.45
C SER A 741 30.43 -0.39 -25.34
N ILE A 742 29.38 0.45 -25.40
CA ILE A 742 28.32 0.47 -24.37
C ILE A 742 27.31 -0.66 -24.62
N VAL A 743 27.05 -1.45 -23.59
CA VAL A 743 26.07 -2.55 -23.63
C VAL A 743 24.65 -1.97 -23.75
N GLY A 744 23.85 -2.51 -24.66
CA GLY A 744 22.47 -2.08 -24.92
C GLY A 744 22.35 -1.05 -26.04
N ASP A 745 23.16 0.01 -25.96
CA ASP A 745 23.15 1.13 -26.92
C ASP A 745 23.92 0.80 -28.19
N GLU A 746 25.17 0.31 -28.05
CA GLU A 746 26.08 0.04 -29.18
C GLU A 746 26.25 -1.45 -29.44
N VAL A 747 26.15 -2.28 -28.40
CA VAL A 747 26.32 -3.74 -28.49
C VAL A 747 25.17 -4.46 -27.81
N ARG A 748 24.53 -5.37 -28.54
CA ARG A 748 23.63 -6.38 -27.97
C ARG A 748 24.33 -7.72 -27.99
N LEU A 749 24.27 -8.42 -26.85
CA LEU A 749 24.86 -9.74 -26.67
C LEU A 749 23.77 -10.80 -26.74
N SER A 750 24.06 -11.94 -27.37
CA SER A 750 23.22 -13.14 -27.24
C SER A 750 23.25 -13.68 -25.81
N GLY A 751 22.33 -14.58 -25.46
CA GLY A 751 22.32 -15.22 -24.13
C GLY A 751 23.65 -15.91 -23.80
N GLY A 752 24.21 -16.66 -24.75
CA GLY A 752 25.52 -17.30 -24.60
C GLY A 752 26.69 -16.32 -24.48
N GLU A 753 26.66 -15.22 -25.24
CA GLU A 753 27.68 -14.16 -25.14
C GLU A 753 27.61 -13.43 -23.79
N ALA A 754 26.41 -13.09 -23.32
CA ALA A 754 26.20 -12.49 -22.01
C ALA A 754 26.67 -13.42 -20.89
N GLN A 755 26.41 -14.73 -21.00
CA GLN A 755 26.91 -15.74 -20.06
C GLN A 755 28.44 -15.75 -20.01
N ARG A 756 29.10 -15.77 -21.17
CA ARG A 756 30.56 -15.71 -21.24
C ARG A 756 31.12 -14.40 -20.68
N LEU A 757 30.44 -13.27 -20.87
CA LEU A 757 30.83 -12.00 -20.22
C LEU A 757 30.71 -12.09 -18.69
N SER A 758 29.66 -12.73 -18.17
CA SER A 758 29.51 -12.98 -16.72
C SER A 758 30.58 -13.94 -16.19
N ILE A 759 30.99 -14.93 -16.98
CA ILE A 759 32.10 -15.84 -16.64
C ILE A 759 33.42 -15.06 -16.60
N ALA A 760 33.67 -14.15 -17.56
CA ALA A 760 34.84 -13.27 -17.53
C ALA A 760 34.88 -12.41 -16.25
N ARG A 761 33.74 -11.88 -15.82
CA ARG A 761 33.60 -11.15 -14.54
C ARG A 761 33.98 -12.04 -13.34
N ALA A 762 33.50 -13.28 -13.30
CA ALA A 762 33.82 -14.23 -12.23
C ALA A 762 35.28 -14.73 -12.25
N LEU A 763 35.87 -14.86 -13.44
CA LEU A 763 37.29 -15.18 -13.62
C LEU A 763 38.16 -14.04 -13.08
N LEU A 764 37.86 -12.80 -13.46
CA LEU A 764 38.58 -11.61 -13.00
C LEU A 764 38.41 -11.40 -11.49
N ALA A 765 37.23 -11.65 -10.94
CA ALA A 765 36.99 -11.55 -9.49
C ALA A 765 37.88 -12.53 -8.70
N ASP A 766 38.09 -13.73 -9.24
CA ASP A 766 38.85 -14.84 -8.64
C ASP A 766 38.42 -15.28 -7.22
N PRO A 767 37.12 -15.53 -6.98
CA PRO A 767 36.62 -15.98 -5.68
C PRO A 767 37.04 -17.44 -5.39
N PRO A 768 37.41 -17.77 -4.13
CA PRO A 768 37.76 -19.13 -3.70
C PRO A 768 36.57 -20.10 -3.68
N ILE A 769 35.35 -19.60 -3.47
CA ILE A 769 34.10 -20.37 -3.59
C ILE A 769 33.30 -19.79 -4.75
N LEU A 770 32.80 -20.66 -5.62
CA LEU A 770 32.01 -20.27 -6.79
C LEU A 770 30.69 -21.03 -6.83
N VAL A 771 29.59 -20.31 -6.94
CA VAL A 771 28.25 -20.85 -7.14
C VAL A 771 27.82 -20.63 -8.59
N LEU A 772 27.42 -21.71 -9.26
CA LEU A 772 26.99 -21.72 -10.65
C LEU A 772 25.52 -22.15 -10.71
N ASP A 773 24.63 -21.26 -11.14
CA ASP A 773 23.22 -21.57 -11.36
C ASP A 773 22.96 -21.72 -12.87
N GLU A 774 22.77 -22.96 -13.33
CA GLU A 774 22.32 -23.32 -14.67
C GLU A 774 22.97 -22.57 -15.87
N ALA A 775 24.30 -22.55 -15.96
CA ALA A 775 25.03 -21.74 -16.94
C ALA A 775 24.90 -22.14 -18.43
N THR A 776 24.05 -23.10 -18.82
CA THR A 776 23.93 -23.59 -20.23
C THR A 776 22.51 -23.66 -20.79
N ALA A 777 21.50 -23.18 -20.07
CA ALA A 777 20.09 -23.38 -20.45
C ALA A 777 19.63 -22.68 -21.74
N PHE A 778 20.36 -21.67 -22.23
CA PHE A 778 19.90 -20.78 -23.31
C PHE A 778 20.87 -20.62 -24.48
N ALA A 779 21.86 -21.50 -24.59
CA ALA A 779 22.87 -21.42 -25.64
C ALA A 779 22.51 -22.34 -26.83
N ASP A 780 22.71 -21.84 -28.06
CA ASP A 780 22.84 -22.69 -29.24
C ASP A 780 24.02 -23.68 -29.05
N PRO A 781 24.07 -24.83 -29.74
CA PRO A 781 25.07 -25.87 -29.49
C PRO A 781 26.53 -25.39 -29.54
N GLU A 782 26.84 -24.42 -30.43
CA GLU A 782 28.16 -23.81 -30.53
C GLU A 782 28.45 -22.91 -29.32
N SER A 783 27.52 -22.03 -28.95
CA SER A 783 27.62 -21.24 -27.72
C SER A 783 27.69 -22.11 -26.47
N GLU A 784 27.00 -23.26 -26.42
CA GLU A 784 27.02 -24.17 -25.29
C GLU A 784 28.42 -24.76 -25.10
N HIS A 785 29.06 -25.19 -26.19
CA HIS A 785 30.44 -25.66 -26.15
C HIS A 785 31.41 -24.58 -25.64
N LEU A 786 31.28 -23.34 -26.14
CA LEU A 786 32.14 -22.23 -25.71
C LEU A 786 31.91 -21.85 -24.24
N VAL A 787 30.66 -21.90 -23.77
CA VAL A 787 30.32 -21.66 -22.36
C VAL A 787 30.87 -22.77 -21.47
N GLN A 788 30.73 -24.05 -21.86
CA GLN A 788 31.31 -25.18 -21.13
C GLN A 788 32.83 -25.07 -21.04
N LYS A 789 33.50 -24.68 -22.12
CA LYS A 789 34.95 -24.42 -22.13
C LYS A 789 35.33 -23.28 -21.18
N ALA A 790 34.55 -22.20 -21.17
CA ALA A 790 34.73 -21.08 -20.25
C ALA A 790 34.51 -21.47 -18.77
N LEU A 791 33.51 -22.31 -18.49
CA LEU A 791 33.26 -22.87 -17.16
C LEU A 791 34.38 -23.82 -16.73
N GLY A 792 34.94 -24.60 -17.65
CA GLY A 792 36.12 -25.44 -17.40
C GLY A 792 37.32 -24.65 -16.88
N ALA A 793 37.49 -23.39 -17.30
CA ALA A 793 38.54 -22.51 -16.79
C ALA A 793 38.34 -22.08 -15.32
N LEU A 794 37.12 -22.18 -14.79
CA LEU A 794 36.80 -21.89 -13.39
C LEU A 794 36.95 -23.11 -12.47
N ILE A 795 36.92 -24.33 -13.04
CA ILE A 795 36.94 -25.60 -12.31
C ILE A 795 38.40 -26.04 -12.03
N GLY A 796 38.65 -26.63 -10.85
CA GLY A 796 39.95 -27.23 -10.49
C GLY A 796 40.89 -26.36 -9.64
N ARG A 797 40.59 -25.08 -9.42
CA ARG A 797 41.34 -24.19 -8.51
C ARG A 797 40.53 -23.71 -7.29
N ARG A 798 39.22 -23.94 -7.29
CA ARG A 798 38.22 -23.32 -6.41
C ARG A 798 37.23 -24.36 -5.94
N THR A 799 36.55 -24.08 -4.84
CA THR A 799 35.40 -24.88 -4.42
C THR A 799 34.18 -24.45 -5.22
N VAL A 800 33.54 -25.39 -5.90
CA VAL A 800 32.44 -25.08 -6.83
C VAL A 800 31.16 -25.76 -6.38
N LEU A 801 30.09 -24.98 -6.25
CA LEU A 801 28.71 -25.48 -6.10
C LEU A 801 27.97 -25.23 -7.40
N VAL A 802 27.49 -26.28 -8.06
CA VAL A 802 26.74 -26.16 -9.31
C VAL A 802 25.31 -26.66 -9.15
N VAL A 803 24.32 -25.87 -9.54
CA VAL A 803 22.94 -26.32 -9.71
C VAL A 803 22.78 -26.89 -11.11
N ALA A 804 22.53 -28.19 -11.21
CA ALA A 804 22.53 -28.90 -12.48
C ALA A 804 21.11 -29.28 -12.92
N HIS A 805 20.76 -28.87 -14.14
CA HIS A 805 19.53 -29.24 -14.83
C HIS A 805 19.78 -30.29 -15.92
N ARG A 806 21.02 -30.38 -16.41
CA ARG A 806 21.51 -31.40 -17.32
C ARG A 806 22.44 -32.33 -16.55
N LEU A 807 22.04 -33.58 -16.34
CA LEU A 807 22.82 -34.51 -15.51
C LEU A 807 24.17 -34.88 -16.14
N HIS A 808 24.28 -34.87 -17.48
CA HIS A 808 25.52 -35.19 -18.18
C HIS A 808 26.67 -34.21 -17.92
N THR A 809 26.37 -32.97 -17.50
CA THR A 809 27.41 -31.96 -17.21
C THR A 809 28.04 -32.14 -15.82
N ILE A 810 27.48 -33.00 -14.97
CA ILE A 810 27.92 -33.21 -13.58
C ILE A 810 28.43 -34.62 -13.29
N VAL A 811 28.66 -35.42 -14.33
CA VAL A 811 29.21 -36.79 -14.21
C VAL A 811 30.56 -36.80 -13.48
N HIS A 812 31.36 -35.76 -13.69
CA HIS A 812 32.69 -35.61 -13.10
C HIS A 812 32.70 -34.88 -11.74
N ALA A 813 31.53 -34.60 -11.15
CA ALA A 813 31.48 -33.94 -9.85
C ALA A 813 32.04 -34.86 -8.75
N ASP A 814 32.85 -34.29 -7.86
CA ASP A 814 33.40 -35.00 -6.70
C ASP A 814 32.31 -35.48 -5.75
N CYS A 815 31.22 -34.71 -5.67
CA CYS A 815 30.03 -35.02 -4.88
C CYS A 815 28.76 -34.54 -5.59
N ILE A 816 27.77 -35.41 -5.71
CA ILE A 816 26.43 -35.06 -6.18
C ILE A 816 25.48 -35.17 -4.99
N ALA A 817 24.79 -34.08 -4.64
CA ALA A 817 23.75 -34.03 -3.62
C ALA A 817 22.37 -33.93 -4.28
N VAL A 818 21.56 -34.96 -4.06
CA VAL A 818 20.22 -35.10 -4.63
C VAL A 818 19.21 -34.54 -3.64
N MET A 819 18.42 -33.56 -4.06
CA MET A 819 17.44 -32.87 -3.25
C MET A 819 16.00 -33.25 -3.63
N GLN A 820 15.15 -33.42 -2.62
CA GLN A 820 13.70 -33.59 -2.76
C GLN A 820 12.99 -32.95 -1.56
N ASP A 821 11.92 -32.20 -1.81
CA ASP A 821 11.07 -31.57 -0.78
C ASP A 821 11.82 -30.77 0.30
N GLY A 822 12.92 -30.13 -0.10
CA GLY A 822 13.75 -29.30 0.77
C GLY A 822 14.76 -30.07 1.61
N ARG A 823 15.03 -31.34 1.30
CA ARG A 823 15.99 -32.21 2.01
C ARG A 823 17.00 -32.83 1.05
N ILE A 824 18.18 -33.19 1.53
CA ILE A 824 19.13 -34.04 0.78
C ILE A 824 18.75 -35.50 1.01
N VAL A 825 18.37 -36.20 -0.06
CA VAL A 825 17.90 -37.60 -0.01
C VAL A 825 18.98 -38.61 -0.41
N GLN A 826 19.94 -38.20 -1.24
CA GLN A 826 21.09 -39.03 -1.62
C GLN A 826 22.33 -38.16 -1.79
N ARG A 827 23.51 -38.72 -1.53
CA ARG A 827 24.81 -38.07 -1.75
C ARG A 827 25.86 -39.11 -2.17
N GLY A 828 26.67 -38.79 -3.18
CA GLY A 828 27.74 -39.68 -3.64
C GLY A 828 28.30 -39.25 -4.99
N ARG A 829 29.21 -40.05 -5.55
CA ARG A 829 29.68 -39.87 -6.93
C ARG A 829 28.66 -40.42 -7.93
N HIS A 830 28.78 -40.03 -9.20
CA HIS A 830 27.90 -40.46 -10.28
C HIS A 830 27.72 -41.99 -10.34
N GLU A 831 28.83 -42.73 -10.37
CA GLU A 831 28.83 -44.19 -10.45
C GLU A 831 28.16 -44.84 -9.22
N GLU A 832 28.40 -44.29 -8.03
CA GLU A 832 27.82 -44.78 -6.77
C GLU A 832 26.30 -44.58 -6.71
N LEU A 833 25.83 -43.42 -7.17
CA LEU A 833 24.41 -43.07 -7.20
C LEU A 833 23.67 -43.80 -8.32
N LEU A 834 24.33 -44.09 -9.45
CA LEU A 834 23.78 -44.94 -10.50
C LEU A 834 23.71 -46.40 -10.07
N ALA A 835 24.66 -46.91 -9.29
CA ALA A 835 24.69 -48.30 -8.84
C ALA A 835 23.59 -48.64 -7.80
N ARG A 836 23.00 -47.64 -7.16
CA ARG A 836 21.93 -47.80 -6.17
C ARG A 836 20.57 -47.36 -6.75
N PRO A 837 19.46 -48.08 -6.48
CA PRO A 837 18.13 -47.59 -6.82
C PRO A 837 17.83 -46.30 -6.03
N GLY A 838 17.20 -45.32 -6.67
CA GLY A 838 16.82 -44.06 -6.04
C GLY A 838 16.64 -42.91 -7.04
N LEU A 839 16.25 -41.74 -6.53
CA LEU A 839 15.86 -40.58 -7.32
C LEU A 839 16.91 -40.16 -8.36
N TYR A 840 18.20 -40.24 -8.07
CA TYR A 840 19.24 -39.92 -9.05
C TYR A 840 19.20 -40.81 -10.30
N ARG A 841 19.09 -42.12 -10.11
CA ARG A 841 19.02 -43.10 -11.20
C ARG A 841 17.75 -42.87 -12.04
N ASP A 842 16.63 -42.61 -11.38
CA ASP A 842 15.35 -42.36 -12.06
C ASP A 842 15.42 -41.10 -12.92
N LEU A 843 16.00 -40.02 -12.39
CA LEU A 843 16.24 -38.77 -13.14
C LEU A 843 17.21 -38.99 -14.32
N TRP A 844 18.26 -39.79 -14.13
CA TRP A 844 19.23 -40.11 -15.18
C TRP A 844 18.58 -40.87 -16.34
N GLN A 845 17.86 -41.95 -16.04
CA GLN A 845 17.17 -42.78 -17.05
C GLN A 845 16.05 -42.02 -17.76
N ALA A 846 15.33 -41.13 -17.06
CA ALA A 846 14.33 -40.27 -17.67
C ALA A 846 14.97 -39.28 -18.67
N GLY A 847 16.19 -38.80 -18.38
CA GLY A 847 16.96 -37.93 -19.28
C GLY A 847 17.43 -38.62 -20.56
N GLU A 848 17.74 -39.91 -20.52
CA GLU A 848 18.15 -40.71 -21.69
C GLU A 848 16.99 -41.07 -22.65
N LYS A 849 15.74 -41.06 -22.17
CA LYS A 849 14.55 -41.51 -22.95
C LYS A 849 13.94 -40.45 -23.89
N ARG A 850 14.58 -39.31 -24.15
CA ARG A 850 14.13 -38.35 -25.19
C ARG A 850 14.56 -38.89 -26.57
N PRO A 851 13.66 -39.06 -27.57
CA PRO A 851 13.96 -39.89 -28.75
C PRO A 851 14.98 -39.25 -29.72
N PRO A 852 15.62 -40.07 -30.59
CA PRO A 852 16.52 -39.60 -31.64
C PRO A 852 15.75 -38.82 -32.73
N GLU A 853 16.48 -37.96 -33.44
CA GLU A 853 16.07 -37.12 -34.56
C GLU A 853 15.01 -37.76 -35.46
N THR A 854 13.88 -37.07 -35.63
CA THR A 854 12.91 -37.32 -36.70
C THR A 854 13.61 -37.26 -38.05
N LYS A 855 13.75 -38.41 -38.73
CA LYS A 855 14.03 -38.47 -40.17
C LYS A 855 12.99 -37.63 -40.90
N ALA A 856 13.46 -36.73 -41.76
CA ALA A 856 12.61 -35.92 -42.65
C ALA A 856 11.72 -36.83 -43.52
N PRO A 857 10.46 -36.46 -43.80
CA PRO A 857 9.63 -37.19 -44.74
C PRO A 857 10.15 -36.95 -46.17
N GLU A 858 10.15 -38.00 -46.98
CA GLU A 858 10.42 -37.94 -48.42
C GLU A 858 9.37 -37.06 -49.13
N PRO A 859 9.74 -36.38 -50.23
CA PRO A 859 8.83 -35.47 -50.92
C PRO A 859 7.75 -36.25 -51.70
N GLU A 860 6.51 -36.19 -51.24
CA GLU A 860 5.35 -36.59 -52.04
C GLU A 860 5.16 -35.64 -53.23
N THR A 861 4.93 -36.26 -54.38
CA THR A 861 4.76 -35.64 -55.68
C THR A 861 3.42 -34.90 -55.73
N MET A 862 3.44 -33.57 -55.87
CA MET A 862 2.21 -32.79 -56.11
C MET A 862 1.69 -33.08 -57.52
N ALA A 863 0.63 -33.89 -57.62
CA ALA A 863 -0.26 -33.90 -58.78
C ALA A 863 -1.17 -32.68 -58.71
N ALA A 864 -1.15 -31.90 -59.79
CA ALA A 864 -2.03 -30.77 -60.01
C ALA A 864 -3.45 -31.26 -60.35
N GLU A 865 -4.46 -30.80 -59.61
CA GLU A 865 -5.83 -30.72 -60.10
C GLU A 865 -6.47 -29.44 -59.57
N GLY A 866 -6.77 -28.53 -60.49
CA GLY A 866 -7.60 -27.37 -60.23
C GLY A 866 -9.09 -27.69 -60.42
N LYS A 867 -9.95 -26.94 -59.75
CA LYS A 867 -11.12 -26.29 -60.35
C LYS A 867 -11.83 -25.37 -59.36
N ALA A 868 -12.09 -24.17 -59.86
CA ALA A 868 -13.11 -23.18 -59.52
C ALA A 868 -14.23 -23.62 -58.57
N SER A 869 -14.52 -22.82 -57.54
CA SER A 869 -15.56 -21.78 -57.64
C SER A 869 -15.46 -20.75 -56.51
#